data_AF-A0A7K3WJS3-F1
#
_entry.id   AF-A0A7K3WJS3-F1
#
_cell.length_a   1.000
_cell.length_b   1.000
_cell.length_c   1.000
_cell.angle_alpha   90.00
_cell.angle_beta   90.00
_cell.angle_gamma   90.00
#
_symmetry.space_group_name_H-M   'P 1'
#
loop_
_entity.id
_entity.type
_entity.pdbx_description
1 polymer ?
#
loop_
_entity_poly.entity_id
_entity_poly.type
_entity_poly.pdbx_seq_one_letter_code
_entity_poly.pdbx_strand_id
1 'polypeptide(L)'
;MPLAGLDEARIVRTPATGRIEDMAALVVPRHEIALIHGPHGTGKRTALNSWLAGQELPVARPTLAGNESGRKLLSLLHDQVIAPDDLPERNLQDDLVEVLADQPRIVVVEHTERLTAEAAGQLEWLHGRPGQHAVCILVGGPQAAKAIGKDPLLWEAVCATVEVTPLKDDDLLRAVRYMHDLFAGADTIVLAKIDTQLCRGVLGRWARYLQHALHLRDRLLAAGREPPVLDHLRERGNRHHARHPPGQAQVTVSPALVSVDVTGAPVTIPAHPPLVTGALWVEARPDLRRLHVLAGDLLAALGKRRDLAGKGRNEQDDVRHAVAWTTAHGITDLVVTDGQRLHPVILRGLITFAGDVGARLWVVHRPPRKDAFVRALTRRGATDAQLTDVPSPADAPQAPVAEQVELPAVPAEEFTTFRHACRQTLPAEDATRVDAHFTTTAARCDAALRHAGATRATVADLLHRLLNPVPGDAQLTVELRALQTAAWHHDLYVKIDFPRLLHSEERPRIPTAEADAALAAYRQPHRTITVALTRAGRDLTDMGAVRLADAADDGSAVDVAGERTTVGPHTARAVLAQRQLRLAAGAGPADPLLPYSPKALAKALTEAATDLGVHVHGRRAERTRDHTEGTLRALGVTVETLP
;
A
#
# COMPACT_ATOMS: atom_id res chain seq x y z
N MET A 1 24.07 18.89 4.78
CA MET A 1 23.38 19.89 3.95
C MET A 1 22.54 20.80 4.82
N PRO A 2 22.74 22.12 4.74
CA PRO A 2 21.72 23.08 5.18
C PRO A 2 20.41 22.77 4.44
N LEU A 3 19.27 22.97 5.09
CA LEU A 3 17.98 22.91 4.39
C LEU A 3 17.97 24.08 3.38
N ALA A 4 17.61 23.80 2.14
CA ALA A 4 17.53 24.83 1.10
C ALA A 4 16.60 25.97 1.56
N GLY A 5 17.10 27.21 1.51
CA GLY A 5 16.36 28.41 1.94
C GLY A 5 16.50 28.75 3.43
N LEU A 6 17.55 28.29 4.11
CA LEU A 6 17.89 28.68 5.50
C LEU A 6 19.34 29.19 5.60
N ASP A 7 19.74 30.08 4.70
CA ASP A 7 21.13 30.58 4.65
C ASP A 7 21.50 31.42 5.88
N GLU A 8 20.51 32.00 6.57
CA GLU A 8 20.66 32.75 7.83
C GLU A 8 20.74 31.85 9.08
N ALA A 9 20.45 30.55 8.96
CA ALA A 9 20.43 29.64 10.10
C ALA A 9 21.85 29.16 10.47
N ARG A 10 22.20 29.28 11.75
CA ARG A 10 23.50 28.87 12.28
C ARG A 10 23.51 27.38 12.61
N ILE A 11 24.63 26.70 12.35
CA ILE A 11 24.87 25.34 12.84
C ILE A 11 25.14 25.43 14.35
N VAL A 12 24.37 24.68 15.14
CA VAL A 12 24.44 24.75 16.60
C VAL A 12 25.08 23.49 17.17
N ARG A 13 26.03 23.68 18.09
CA ARG A 13 26.62 22.60 18.86
C ARG A 13 25.64 22.09 19.92
N THR A 14 25.53 20.77 20.02
CA THR A 14 24.64 20.07 20.97
C THR A 14 25.44 19.06 21.79
N PRO A 15 24.89 18.51 22.88
CA PRO A 15 25.52 17.38 23.58
C PRO A 15 25.77 16.17 22.67
N ALA A 16 24.95 15.99 21.63
CA ALA A 16 25.17 14.94 20.63
C ALA A 16 26.40 15.21 19.75
N THR A 17 26.74 16.48 19.51
CA THR A 17 27.96 16.85 18.77
C THR A 17 29.19 16.40 19.55
N GLY A 18 29.28 16.71 20.84
CA GLY A 18 30.41 16.26 21.68
C GLY A 18 30.55 14.74 21.71
N ARG A 19 29.44 14.00 21.91
CA ARG A 19 29.48 12.53 21.90
C ARG A 19 29.91 11.93 20.56
N ILE A 20 29.56 12.57 19.43
CA ILE A 20 30.03 12.14 18.10
C ILE A 20 31.51 12.45 17.92
N GLU A 21 31.98 13.60 18.39
CA GLU A 21 33.41 13.98 18.38
C GLU A 21 34.23 13.00 19.24
N ASP A 22 33.77 12.67 20.45
CA ASP A 22 34.42 11.70 21.35
C ASP A 22 34.48 10.30 20.73
N MET A 23 33.36 9.84 20.16
CA MET A 23 33.30 8.59 19.42
C MET A 23 34.29 8.60 18.25
N ALA A 24 34.34 9.69 17.48
CA ALA A 24 35.21 9.78 16.32
C ALA A 24 36.70 9.78 16.72
N ALA A 25 37.05 10.49 17.80
CA ALA A 25 38.40 10.49 18.37
C ALA A 25 38.85 9.11 18.85
N LEU A 26 37.90 8.23 19.22
CA LEU A 26 38.17 6.84 19.58
C LEU A 26 38.40 5.96 18.34
N VAL A 27 37.48 6.02 17.37
CA VAL A 27 37.41 5.02 16.28
C VAL A 27 38.32 5.34 15.10
N VAL A 28 38.62 6.62 14.87
CA VAL A 28 39.41 7.04 13.70
C VAL A 28 40.87 6.59 13.80
N PRO A 29 41.60 6.82 14.92
CA PRO A 29 42.97 6.37 15.05
C PRO A 29 43.12 4.84 15.11
N ARG A 30 42.03 4.14 15.39
CA ARG A 30 41.98 2.68 15.50
C ARG A 30 41.49 1.99 14.23
N HIS A 31 41.03 2.75 13.24
CA HIS A 31 40.41 2.22 12.04
C HIS A 31 39.23 1.30 12.37
N GLU A 32 38.37 1.64 13.34
CA GLU A 32 37.26 0.79 13.82
C GLU A 32 35.89 1.20 13.25
N ILE A 33 34.86 0.38 13.48
CA ILE A 33 33.48 0.66 13.11
C ILE A 33 32.73 1.34 14.25
N ALA A 34 31.96 2.39 13.94
CA ALA A 34 31.06 3.06 14.88
C ALA A 34 29.62 3.18 14.36
N LEU A 35 28.66 3.27 15.27
CA LEU A 35 27.24 3.45 14.96
C LEU A 35 26.65 4.71 15.59
N ILE A 36 26.05 5.58 14.77
CA ILE A 36 25.29 6.75 15.20
C ILE A 36 23.81 6.54 14.86
N HIS A 37 22.94 6.44 15.87
CA HIS A 37 21.51 6.18 15.64
C HIS A 37 20.58 7.10 16.44
N GLY A 38 19.29 7.11 16.08
CA GLY A 38 18.26 7.87 16.80
C GLY A 38 17.17 8.43 15.89
N PRO A 39 16.19 9.20 16.42
CA PRO A 39 15.09 9.75 15.62
C PRO A 39 15.54 10.62 14.43
N HIS A 40 14.72 10.64 13.38
CA HIS A 40 15.00 11.48 12.22
C HIS A 40 14.92 12.97 12.59
N GLY A 41 15.84 13.76 12.05
CA GLY A 41 15.89 15.21 12.28
C GLY A 41 16.53 15.63 13.60
N THR A 42 17.12 14.74 14.39
CA THR A 42 17.81 15.13 15.64
C THR A 42 19.17 15.79 15.45
N GLY A 43 19.62 15.96 14.19
CA GLY A 43 20.89 16.62 13.90
C GLY A 43 22.10 15.70 13.74
N LYS A 44 21.95 14.36 13.85
CA LYS A 44 23.03 13.37 13.65
C LYS A 44 23.94 13.67 12.46
N ARG A 45 23.32 13.78 11.27
CA ARG A 45 24.03 14.03 10.02
C ARG A 45 24.67 15.41 10.00
N THR A 46 24.06 16.41 10.63
CA THR A 46 24.65 17.76 10.72
C THR A 46 25.86 17.76 11.64
N ALA A 47 25.78 17.12 12.80
CA ALA A 47 26.88 16.97 13.74
C ALA A 47 28.05 16.20 13.12
N LEU A 48 27.78 15.05 12.50
CA LEU A 48 28.79 14.26 11.81
C LEU A 48 29.44 15.05 10.66
N ASN A 49 28.65 15.76 9.84
CA ASN A 49 29.21 16.57 8.76
C ASN A 49 30.06 17.74 9.26
N SER A 50 29.67 18.35 10.38
CA SER A 50 30.46 19.43 11.00
C SER A 50 31.83 18.93 11.45
N TRP A 51 31.89 17.71 11.99
CA TRP A 51 33.15 17.08 12.39
C TRP A 51 33.97 16.64 11.17
N LEU A 52 33.33 16.00 10.18
CA LEU A 52 33.98 15.55 8.94
C LEU A 52 34.59 16.71 8.13
N ALA A 53 34.00 17.90 8.17
CA ALA A 53 34.53 19.08 7.48
C ALA A 53 35.90 19.54 8.00
N GLY A 54 36.29 19.12 9.22
CA GLY A 54 37.59 19.41 9.80
C GLY A 54 38.59 18.25 9.72
N GLN A 55 38.27 17.18 8.97
CA GLN A 55 39.16 16.02 8.84
C GLN A 55 40.00 16.12 7.56
N GLU A 56 41.26 15.70 7.66
CA GLU A 56 42.17 15.61 6.52
C GLU A 56 41.97 14.32 5.71
N LEU A 57 41.33 13.30 6.29
CA LEU A 57 41.10 12.01 5.63
C LEU A 57 40.02 12.13 4.53
N PRO A 58 40.22 11.45 3.37
CA PRO A 58 39.18 11.31 2.36
C PRO A 58 37.90 10.67 2.93
N VAL A 59 36.74 11.09 2.43
CA VAL A 59 35.43 10.60 2.89
C VAL A 59 34.66 9.96 1.74
N ALA A 60 34.35 8.67 1.87
CA ALA A 60 33.44 7.94 0.97
C ALA A 60 32.06 7.82 1.61
N ARG A 61 31.00 8.10 0.87
CA ARG A 61 29.58 8.09 1.30
C ARG A 61 28.67 7.37 0.30
N PRO A 62 28.68 6.03 0.25
CA PRO A 62 27.75 5.30 -0.60
C PRO A 62 26.29 5.63 -0.22
N THR A 63 25.49 6.04 -1.21
CA THR A 63 24.08 6.40 -0.98
C THR A 63 23.18 5.21 -1.32
N LEU A 64 22.56 4.62 -0.30
CA LEU A 64 21.62 3.51 -0.44
C LEU A 64 20.19 4.02 -0.66
N ALA A 65 19.59 3.67 -1.80
CA ALA A 65 18.18 3.91 -2.12
C ALA A 65 17.21 2.98 -1.35
N GLY A 66 17.67 1.81 -0.90
CA GLY A 66 17.00 0.84 -0.02
C GLY A 66 16.96 -0.58 -0.59
N ASN A 67 17.21 -1.59 0.27
CA ASN A 67 17.27 -3.02 -0.08
C ASN A 67 18.35 -3.38 -1.12
N GLU A 68 19.42 -2.61 -1.23
CA GLU A 68 20.56 -2.96 -2.07
C GLU A 68 21.21 -4.28 -1.64
N SER A 69 21.62 -5.08 -2.63
CA SER A 69 22.48 -6.23 -2.40
C SER A 69 23.88 -5.80 -1.95
N GLY A 70 24.63 -6.73 -1.36
CA GLY A 70 26.02 -6.50 -1.01
C GLY A 70 26.85 -6.07 -2.20
N ARG A 71 26.65 -6.71 -3.37
CA ARG A 71 27.31 -6.32 -4.63
C ARG A 71 27.05 -4.86 -5.02
N LYS A 72 25.83 -4.35 -4.83
CA LYS A 72 25.52 -2.96 -5.19
C LYS A 72 26.18 -1.97 -4.24
N LEU A 73 26.25 -2.28 -2.94
CA LEU A 73 27.02 -1.50 -1.97
C LEU A 73 28.50 -1.43 -2.35
N LEU A 74 29.11 -2.56 -2.73
CA LEU A 74 30.50 -2.62 -3.19
C LEU A 74 30.71 -1.75 -4.43
N SER A 75 29.82 -1.83 -5.43
CA SER A 75 29.89 -0.96 -6.62
C SER A 75 29.80 0.52 -6.24
N LEU A 76 28.89 0.92 -5.35
CA LEU A 76 28.77 2.32 -4.92
C LEU A 76 30.00 2.81 -4.14
N LEU A 77 30.64 1.93 -3.37
CA LEU A 77 31.89 2.24 -2.69
C LEU A 77 33.03 2.38 -3.70
N HIS A 78 33.13 1.44 -4.64
CA HIS A 78 34.13 1.43 -5.70
C HIS A 78 34.09 2.74 -6.49
N ASP A 79 32.90 3.16 -6.95
CA ASP A 79 32.69 4.40 -7.70
C ASP A 79 33.12 5.67 -6.95
N GLN A 80 33.27 5.61 -5.62
CA GLN A 80 33.66 6.75 -4.78
C GLN A 80 35.11 6.72 -4.31
N VAL A 81 35.74 5.55 -4.30
CA VAL A 81 37.09 5.37 -3.78
C VAL A 81 38.14 5.15 -4.85
N ILE A 82 37.73 4.72 -6.05
CA ILE A 82 38.58 4.40 -7.20
C ILE A 82 38.18 5.32 -8.36
N ALA A 83 39.17 5.95 -9.00
CA ALA A 83 38.91 6.81 -10.16
C ALA A 83 38.55 5.97 -11.41
N PRO A 84 37.71 6.47 -12.32
CA PRO A 84 37.24 5.72 -13.49
C PRO A 84 38.36 5.21 -14.42
N ASP A 85 39.51 5.89 -14.43
CA ASP A 85 40.61 5.64 -15.37
C ASP A 85 41.71 4.72 -14.79
N ASP A 86 41.60 4.32 -13.51
CA ASP A 86 42.71 3.72 -12.78
C ASP A 86 42.78 2.18 -12.84
N LEU A 87 41.80 1.44 -13.37
CA LEU A 87 41.86 -0.04 -13.31
C LEU A 87 41.27 -0.83 -14.49
N PRO A 88 41.90 -1.97 -14.88
CA PRO A 88 41.31 -3.02 -15.71
C PRO A 88 40.23 -3.81 -14.95
N GLU A 89 39.23 -4.36 -15.64
CA GLU A 89 38.08 -5.12 -15.09
C GLU A 89 38.50 -6.28 -14.14
N ARG A 90 38.78 -5.96 -12.86
CA ARG A 90 39.03 -6.90 -11.77
C ARG A 90 37.78 -7.12 -10.91
N ASN A 91 37.91 -8.03 -9.95
CA ASN A 91 36.88 -8.33 -8.96
C ASN A 91 36.76 -7.17 -7.96
N LEU A 92 35.62 -6.46 -7.96
CA LEU A 92 35.33 -5.28 -7.13
C LEU A 92 35.77 -5.39 -5.65
N GLN A 93 35.71 -6.59 -5.07
CA GLN A 93 36.13 -6.81 -3.69
C GLN A 93 37.65 -6.64 -3.51
N ASP A 94 38.44 -7.22 -4.40
CA ASP A 94 39.90 -7.22 -4.29
C ASP A 94 40.45 -5.80 -4.47
N ASP A 95 39.89 -5.05 -5.44
CA ASP A 95 40.27 -3.66 -5.69
C ASP A 95 39.92 -2.77 -4.48
N LEU A 96 38.74 -2.97 -3.88
CA LEU A 96 38.35 -2.26 -2.66
C LEU A 96 39.27 -2.60 -1.48
N VAL A 97 39.63 -3.87 -1.31
CA VAL A 97 40.54 -4.28 -0.22
C VAL A 97 41.90 -3.61 -0.37
N GLU A 98 42.45 -3.57 -1.58
CA GLU A 98 43.73 -2.91 -1.89
C GLU A 98 43.66 -1.40 -1.62
N VAL A 99 42.65 -0.71 -2.16
CA VAL A 99 42.51 0.75 -2.03
C VAL A 99 42.17 1.22 -0.61
N LEU A 100 41.41 0.43 0.14
CA LEU A 100 41.08 0.73 1.54
C LEU A 100 42.23 0.38 2.51
N ALA A 101 43.16 -0.47 2.10
CA ALA A 101 44.41 -0.73 2.82
C ALA A 101 45.50 0.30 2.48
N ASP A 102 45.63 0.74 1.23
CA ASP A 102 46.70 1.67 0.84
C ASP A 102 46.51 3.07 1.47
N GLN A 103 45.26 3.55 1.55
CA GLN A 103 44.98 4.92 1.98
C GLN A 103 43.91 4.96 3.08
N PRO A 104 44.26 5.46 4.29
CA PRO A 104 43.32 5.68 5.36
C PRO A 104 42.18 6.61 4.91
N ARG A 105 40.94 6.22 5.16
CA ARG A 105 39.76 7.00 4.79
C ARG A 105 38.58 6.74 5.71
N ILE A 106 37.58 7.61 5.64
CA ILE A 106 36.34 7.47 6.40
C ILE A 106 35.23 7.06 5.45
N VAL A 107 34.64 5.89 5.69
CA VAL A 107 33.46 5.38 5.00
C VAL A 107 32.22 5.68 5.83
N VAL A 108 31.29 6.48 5.31
CA VAL A 108 30.04 6.81 5.97
C VAL A 108 28.87 6.15 5.26
N VAL A 109 28.23 5.18 5.93
CA VAL A 109 27.05 4.49 5.40
C VAL A 109 25.79 5.08 6.03
N GLU A 110 25.07 5.91 5.27
CA GLU A 110 23.80 6.47 5.72
C GLU A 110 22.63 5.48 5.58
N HIS A 111 21.59 5.67 6.38
CA HIS A 111 20.39 4.83 6.39
C HIS A 111 20.66 3.36 6.69
N THR A 112 21.56 3.11 7.65
CA THR A 112 22.00 1.76 8.06
C THR A 112 20.85 0.80 8.37
N GLU A 113 19.68 1.28 8.82
CA GLU A 113 18.48 0.45 9.00
C GLU A 113 17.95 -0.22 7.71
N ARG A 114 18.46 0.18 6.54
CA ARG A 114 18.11 -0.36 5.22
C ARG A 114 19.13 -1.37 4.68
N LEU A 115 20.23 -1.61 5.41
CA LEU A 115 21.19 -2.64 5.01
C LEU A 115 20.50 -4.01 5.01
N THR A 116 20.72 -4.74 3.93
CA THR A 116 20.42 -6.18 3.87
C THR A 116 21.47 -6.93 4.69
N ALA A 117 21.16 -8.15 5.13
CA ALA A 117 22.14 -9.00 5.83
C ALA A 117 23.38 -9.25 4.96
N GLU A 118 23.19 -9.42 3.64
CA GLU A 118 24.30 -9.55 2.69
C GLU A 118 25.19 -8.29 2.67
N ALA A 119 24.60 -7.10 2.60
CA ALA A 119 25.35 -5.85 2.60
C ALA A 119 26.06 -5.58 3.94
N ALA A 120 25.44 -5.95 5.06
CA ALA A 120 26.06 -5.89 6.38
C ALA A 120 27.29 -6.82 6.46
N GLY A 121 27.15 -8.06 6.02
CA GLY A 121 28.26 -9.02 5.93
C GLY A 121 29.39 -8.55 5.00
N GLN A 122 29.09 -7.86 3.90
CA GLN A 122 30.14 -7.30 3.03
C GLN A 122 30.92 -6.16 3.71
N LEU A 123 30.26 -5.30 4.51
CA LEU A 123 30.95 -4.24 5.26
C LEU A 123 31.86 -4.81 6.33
N GLU A 124 31.36 -5.79 7.09
CA GLU A 124 32.16 -6.51 8.09
C GLU A 124 33.35 -7.21 7.43
N TRP A 125 33.10 -7.95 6.34
CA TRP A 125 34.15 -8.70 5.62
C TRP A 125 35.25 -7.80 5.06
N LEU A 126 34.88 -6.63 4.52
CA LEU A 126 35.83 -5.63 4.00
C LEU A 126 36.68 -5.06 5.15
N HIS A 127 36.03 -4.69 6.25
CA HIS A 127 36.67 -4.06 7.40
C HIS A 127 37.60 -5.03 8.16
N GLY A 128 37.20 -6.31 8.25
CA GLY A 128 37.97 -7.35 8.94
C GLY A 128 39.21 -7.85 8.19
N ARG A 129 39.55 -7.29 7.01
CA ARG A 129 40.76 -7.70 6.29
C ARG A 129 42.02 -7.22 7.04
N PRO A 130 43.11 -8.02 7.06
CA PRO A 130 44.38 -7.56 7.61
C PRO A 130 44.89 -6.31 6.87
N GLY A 131 45.39 -5.33 7.63
CA GLY A 131 45.97 -4.10 7.05
C GLY A 131 44.95 -3.09 6.54
N GLN A 132 43.67 -3.19 6.91
CA GLN A 132 42.67 -2.17 6.56
C GLN A 132 42.86 -0.92 7.41
N HIS A 133 42.86 0.23 6.73
CA HIS A 133 42.98 1.55 7.36
C HIS A 133 41.70 2.40 7.23
N ALA A 134 40.61 1.78 6.76
CA ALA A 134 39.32 2.44 6.62
C ALA A 134 38.54 2.44 7.94
N VAL A 135 38.06 3.63 8.33
CA VAL A 135 37.13 3.82 9.45
C VAL A 135 35.71 3.74 8.89
N CYS A 136 34.83 2.96 9.53
CA CYS A 136 33.43 2.85 9.07
C CYS A 136 32.48 3.52 10.08
N ILE A 137 31.75 4.55 9.66
CA ILE A 137 30.75 5.24 10.47
C ILE A 137 29.37 4.96 9.90
N LEU A 138 28.61 4.13 10.60
CA LEU A 138 27.24 3.79 10.29
C LEU A 138 26.28 4.84 10.86
N VAL A 139 25.37 5.38 10.04
CA VAL A 139 24.40 6.40 10.46
C VAL A 139 22.99 5.98 10.10
N GLY A 140 22.11 5.88 11.11
CA GLY A 140 20.73 5.43 10.85
C GLY A 140 19.64 6.01 11.74
N GLY A 141 18.40 5.66 11.39
CA GLY A 141 17.18 6.03 12.10
C GLY A 141 16.99 5.32 13.46
N PRO A 142 15.80 5.40 14.07
CA PRO A 142 15.49 4.76 15.35
C PRO A 142 15.72 3.25 15.39
N GLN A 143 15.63 2.58 14.23
CA GLN A 143 15.73 1.14 14.12
C GLN A 143 17.14 0.66 13.76
N ALA A 144 18.11 1.56 13.57
CA ALA A 144 19.43 1.19 13.05
C ALA A 144 20.19 0.25 13.99
N ALA A 145 20.24 0.53 15.29
CA ALA A 145 20.86 -0.37 16.27
C ALA A 145 20.20 -1.76 16.27
N LYS A 146 18.86 -1.81 16.19
CA LYS A 146 18.14 -3.08 16.08
C LYS A 146 18.40 -3.80 14.76
N ALA A 147 18.57 -3.06 13.65
CA ALA A 147 18.82 -3.63 12.33
C ALA A 147 20.23 -4.22 12.27
N ILE A 148 21.24 -3.49 12.73
CA ILE A 148 22.61 -4.01 12.83
C ILE A 148 22.68 -5.17 13.82
N GLY A 149 22.01 -5.11 14.95
CA GLY A 149 21.98 -6.22 15.92
C GLY A 149 21.34 -7.52 15.40
N LYS A 150 20.80 -7.55 14.18
CA LYS A 150 20.39 -8.80 13.51
C LYS A 150 21.55 -9.52 12.82
N ASP A 151 22.63 -8.82 12.52
CA ASP A 151 23.88 -9.36 11.99
C ASP A 151 24.89 -9.40 13.14
N PRO A 152 25.12 -10.57 13.76
CA PRO A 152 25.98 -10.67 14.94
C PRO A 152 27.42 -10.24 14.65
N LEU A 153 27.93 -10.55 13.46
CA LEU A 153 29.33 -10.28 13.11
C LEU A 153 29.57 -8.78 12.95
N LEU A 154 28.70 -8.10 12.19
CA LEU A 154 28.82 -6.64 12.06
C LEU A 154 28.59 -5.94 13.41
N TRP A 155 27.64 -6.43 14.23
CA TRP A 155 27.40 -5.85 15.56
C TRP A 155 28.61 -6.00 16.50
N GLU A 156 29.27 -7.15 16.51
CA GLU A 156 30.50 -7.38 17.29
C GLU A 156 31.67 -6.50 16.81
N ALA A 157 31.71 -6.19 15.52
CA ALA A 157 32.71 -5.26 14.96
C ALA A 157 32.46 -3.78 15.31
N VAL A 158 31.26 -3.40 15.78
CA VAL A 158 30.97 -2.02 16.22
C VAL A 158 31.60 -1.76 17.59
N CYS A 159 32.68 -0.98 17.62
CA CYS A 159 33.40 -0.65 18.86
C CYS A 159 32.74 0.48 19.68
N ALA A 160 31.96 1.34 19.04
CA ALA A 160 31.36 2.51 19.69
C ALA A 160 29.96 2.81 19.12
N THR A 161 29.01 3.16 20.01
CA THR A 161 27.64 3.53 19.62
C THR A 161 27.22 4.85 20.26
N VAL A 162 26.64 5.75 19.47
CA VAL A 162 26.06 7.02 19.93
C VAL A 162 24.57 7.08 19.60
N GLU A 163 23.74 7.04 20.63
CA GLU A 163 22.31 7.34 20.50
C GLU A 163 22.05 8.86 20.62
N VAL A 164 21.54 9.45 19.54
CA VAL A 164 21.14 10.85 19.48
C VAL A 164 19.63 10.97 19.68
N THR A 165 19.26 11.41 20.88
CA THR A 165 17.87 11.64 21.29
C THR A 165 17.43 13.08 20.98
N PRO A 166 16.11 13.35 20.94
CA PRO A 166 15.60 14.71 20.89
C PRO A 166 16.10 15.54 22.08
N LEU A 167 16.46 16.80 21.84
CA LEU A 167 16.90 17.72 22.89
C LEU A 167 15.73 18.02 23.84
N LYS A 168 16.07 18.31 25.10
CA LYS A 168 15.10 18.68 26.13
C LYS A 168 15.56 19.93 26.85
N ASP A 169 14.62 20.56 27.55
CA ASP A 169 14.87 21.57 28.57
C ASP A 169 15.87 22.65 28.11
N ASP A 170 16.90 22.92 28.92
CA ASP A 170 17.87 23.99 28.67
C ASP A 170 18.73 23.73 27.42
N ASP A 171 19.05 22.48 27.11
CA ASP A 171 19.82 22.13 25.91
C ASP A 171 19.06 22.47 24.64
N LEU A 172 17.76 22.20 24.64
CA LEU A 172 16.87 22.56 23.55
C LEU A 172 16.78 24.08 23.40
N LEU A 173 16.46 24.78 24.48
CA LEU A 173 16.26 26.23 24.46
C LEU A 173 17.52 26.95 24.00
N ARG A 174 18.67 26.54 24.54
CA ARG A 174 19.98 27.03 24.12
C ARG A 174 20.20 26.77 22.64
N ALA A 175 19.96 25.54 22.17
CA ALA A 175 20.17 25.20 20.77
C ALA A 175 19.28 26.02 19.82
N VAL A 176 18.00 26.18 20.16
CA VAL A 176 17.04 26.94 19.35
C VAL A 176 17.39 28.43 19.32
N ARG A 177 17.79 29.02 20.45
CA ARG A 177 18.20 30.43 20.50
C ARG A 177 19.43 30.73 19.67
N TYR A 178 20.41 29.81 19.65
CA TYR A 178 21.59 29.96 18.82
C TYR A 178 21.33 29.71 17.33
N MET A 179 20.25 29.02 16.97
CA MET A 179 19.94 28.65 15.59
C MET A 179 19.68 29.87 14.70
N HIS A 180 19.01 30.90 15.23
CA HIS A 180 18.62 32.07 14.44
C HIS A 180 18.23 33.26 15.33
N ASP A 181 18.49 34.48 14.88
CA ASP A 181 18.21 35.71 15.64
C ASP A 181 16.72 35.89 15.94
N LEU A 182 15.85 35.33 15.10
CA LEU A 182 14.40 35.24 15.35
C LEU A 182 14.08 34.58 16.71
N PHE A 183 14.87 33.61 17.14
CA PHE A 183 14.65 32.90 18.40
C PHE A 183 15.48 33.47 19.55
N ALA A 184 16.56 34.20 19.28
CA ALA A 184 17.50 34.69 20.29
C ALA A 184 16.82 35.51 21.39
N GLY A 185 15.85 36.35 21.02
CA GLY A 185 15.08 37.19 21.95
C GLY A 185 13.73 36.61 22.39
N ALA A 186 13.33 35.43 21.92
CA ALA A 186 11.98 34.91 22.17
C ALA A 186 11.77 34.41 23.61
N ASP A 187 10.58 34.67 24.17
CA ASP A 187 10.15 34.18 25.49
C ASP A 187 10.29 32.65 25.57
N THR A 188 10.93 32.17 26.64
CA THR A 188 11.16 30.75 26.93
C THR A 188 9.86 29.93 26.91
N ILE A 189 8.76 30.48 27.44
CA ILE A 189 7.45 29.84 27.49
C ILE A 189 6.90 29.66 26.07
N VAL A 190 7.11 30.64 25.18
CA VAL A 190 6.68 30.55 23.78
C VAL A 190 7.48 29.47 23.06
N LEU A 191 8.80 29.44 23.23
CA LEU A 191 9.66 28.41 22.63
C LEU A 191 9.29 27.00 23.14
N ALA A 192 9.05 26.84 24.45
CA ALA A 192 8.62 25.58 25.04
C ALA A 192 7.25 25.12 24.52
N LYS A 193 6.32 26.06 24.29
CA LYS A 193 5.01 25.77 23.70
C LYS A 193 5.13 25.33 22.26
N ILE A 194 5.91 26.04 21.43
CA ILE A 194 6.20 25.65 20.04
C ILE A 194 6.82 24.25 20.03
N ASP A 195 7.76 23.98 20.94
CA ASP A 195 8.37 22.66 21.01
C ASP A 195 7.33 21.57 21.30
N THR A 196 6.60 21.72 22.40
CA THR A 196 5.62 20.72 22.85
C THR A 196 4.59 20.41 21.78
N GLN A 197 4.13 21.43 21.05
CA GLN A 197 3.09 21.31 20.04
C GLN A 197 3.62 20.79 18.70
N LEU A 198 4.79 21.24 18.26
CA LEU A 198 5.27 21.04 16.88
C LEU A 198 6.60 20.28 16.81
N CYS A 199 7.62 20.76 17.53
CA CYS A 199 9.01 20.38 17.25
C CYS A 199 9.51 19.20 18.09
N ARG A 200 9.01 19.03 19.32
CA ARG A 200 9.27 17.90 20.24
C ARG A 200 10.75 17.56 20.40
N GLY A 201 11.59 18.57 20.58
CA GLY A 201 13.03 18.42 20.75
C GLY A 201 13.81 18.10 19.46
N VAL A 202 13.13 18.01 18.31
CA VAL A 202 13.75 17.63 17.03
C VAL A 202 14.19 18.87 16.25
N LEU A 203 15.50 19.11 16.17
CA LEU A 203 16.09 20.28 15.50
C LEU A 203 15.66 20.42 14.03
N GLY A 204 15.47 19.31 13.32
CA GLY A 204 14.98 19.33 11.94
C GLY A 204 13.54 19.84 11.82
N ARG A 205 12.71 19.71 12.87
CA ARG A 205 11.38 20.33 12.91
C ARG A 205 11.46 21.81 13.25
N TRP A 206 12.37 22.18 14.15
CA TRP A 206 12.69 23.59 14.43
C TRP A 206 13.18 24.34 13.21
N ALA A 207 14.05 23.73 12.40
CA ALA A 207 14.52 24.35 11.16
C ALA A 207 13.39 24.53 10.13
N ARG A 208 12.47 23.56 10.00
CA ARG A 208 11.26 23.75 9.16
C ARG A 208 10.33 24.83 9.72
N TYR A 209 10.16 24.88 11.04
CA TYR A 209 9.38 25.94 11.68
C TYR A 209 9.98 27.31 11.38
N LEU A 210 11.30 27.45 11.51
CA LEU A 210 12.04 28.66 11.14
C LEU A 210 11.79 29.03 9.66
N GLN A 211 11.90 28.06 8.74
CA GLN A 211 11.66 28.30 7.32
C GLN A 211 10.25 28.86 7.07
N HIS A 212 9.23 28.27 7.71
CA HIS A 212 7.86 28.77 7.61
C HIS A 212 7.69 30.16 8.25
N ALA A 213 8.35 30.41 9.38
CA ALA A 213 8.29 31.70 10.07
C ALA A 213 8.94 32.82 9.23
N LEU A 214 10.10 32.56 8.62
CA LEU A 214 10.77 33.49 7.71
C LEU A 214 9.92 33.76 6.47
N HIS A 215 9.38 32.71 5.84
CA HIS A 215 8.49 32.88 4.69
C HIS A 215 7.26 33.75 5.01
N LEU A 216 6.64 33.55 6.19
CA LEU A 216 5.51 34.36 6.62
C LEU A 216 5.91 35.81 6.90
N ARG A 217 7.06 36.02 7.56
CA ARG A 217 7.62 37.35 7.83
C ARG A 217 7.82 38.11 6.53
N ASP A 218 8.47 37.50 5.54
CA ASP A 218 8.80 38.16 4.28
C ASP A 218 7.52 38.50 3.49
N ARG A 219 6.51 37.63 3.53
CA ARG A 219 5.18 37.91 2.96
C ARG A 219 4.46 39.07 3.65
N LEU A 220 4.56 39.20 4.97
CA LEU A 220 3.93 40.30 5.71
C LEU A 220 4.63 41.63 5.41
N LEU A 221 5.96 41.63 5.39
CA LEU A 221 6.76 42.80 5.02
C LEU A 221 6.46 43.26 3.59
N ALA A 222 6.39 42.33 2.63
CA ALA A 222 6.00 42.64 1.24
C ALA A 222 4.58 43.22 1.13
N ALA A 223 3.69 42.90 2.07
CA ALA A 223 2.34 43.45 2.16
C ALA A 223 2.24 44.76 2.98
N GLY A 224 3.37 45.35 3.39
CA GLY A 224 3.41 46.54 4.24
C GLY A 224 2.85 46.33 5.65
N ARG A 225 2.83 45.08 6.13
CA ARG A 225 2.34 44.70 7.46
C ARG A 225 3.50 44.36 8.37
N GLU A 226 3.45 44.85 9.60
CA GLU A 226 4.44 44.52 10.61
C GLU A 226 4.33 43.03 10.99
N PRO A 227 5.41 42.24 10.91
CA PRO A 227 5.39 40.84 11.29
C PRO A 227 5.19 40.72 12.81
N PRO A 228 4.36 39.77 13.28
CA PRO A 228 4.16 39.60 14.70
C PRO A 228 5.47 39.17 15.37
N VAL A 229 5.89 39.89 16.42
CA VAL A 229 6.93 39.43 17.35
C VAL A 229 6.44 38.12 17.98
N LEU A 230 7.31 37.12 18.11
CA LEU A 230 6.95 35.81 18.65
C LEU A 230 6.27 35.91 20.04
N ASP A 231 6.59 36.96 20.80
CA ASP A 231 5.99 37.24 22.12
C ASP A 231 4.49 37.58 22.07
N HIS A 232 3.97 38.11 20.95
CA HIS A 232 2.54 38.43 20.78
C HIS A 232 1.65 37.19 20.52
N LEU A 233 2.23 35.99 20.42
CA LEU A 233 1.47 34.74 20.30
C LEU A 233 0.81 34.29 21.62
N ARG A 234 1.11 34.97 22.74
CA ARG A 234 0.50 34.71 24.05
C ARG A 234 -1.03 34.89 24.03
N GLU A 235 -1.55 35.85 23.26
CA GLU A 235 -2.98 36.21 23.27
C GLU A 235 -3.79 35.64 22.10
N ARG A 236 -3.15 35.33 20.96
CA ARG A 236 -3.83 34.78 19.77
C ARG A 236 -3.90 33.25 19.76
N GLY A 237 -3.16 32.57 20.62
CA GLY A 237 -3.05 31.11 20.69
C GLY A 237 -4.32 30.34 21.06
N ASN A 238 -5.41 31.01 21.44
CA ASN A 238 -6.71 30.37 21.70
C ASN A 238 -7.66 30.37 20.49
N ARG A 239 -7.32 31.00 19.36
CA ARG A 239 -8.23 31.15 18.21
C ARG A 239 -7.82 30.41 16.92
N HIS A 240 -6.65 29.77 16.88
CA HIS A 240 -6.13 29.15 15.65
C HIS A 240 -5.81 27.65 15.75
N HIS A 241 -6.42 26.94 16.69
CA HIS A 241 -6.80 25.55 16.44
C HIS A 241 -8.02 25.51 15.51
N ALA A 242 -7.80 25.87 14.23
CA ALA A 242 -8.53 25.24 13.14
C ALA A 242 -7.97 23.81 13.04
N ARG A 243 -8.39 22.91 13.92
CA ARG A 243 -9.46 21.96 13.62
C ARG A 243 -9.16 21.29 12.27
N HIS A 244 -8.65 20.04 12.36
CA HIS A 244 -9.33 18.95 11.67
C HIS A 244 -10.82 19.30 11.58
N PRO A 245 -11.48 19.17 10.41
CA PRO A 245 -12.90 19.51 10.27
C PRO A 245 -13.57 19.01 11.54
N PRO A 246 -14.32 19.89 12.26
CA PRO A 246 -14.83 19.59 13.59
C PRO A 246 -15.30 18.16 13.50
N GLY A 247 -14.64 17.27 14.25
CA GLY A 247 -15.07 15.89 14.31
C GLY A 247 -16.56 16.04 14.51
N GLN A 248 -17.34 15.60 13.52
CA GLN A 248 -18.74 15.31 13.77
C GLN A 248 -18.67 14.61 15.11
N ALA A 249 -19.43 15.11 16.09
CA ALA A 249 -19.60 14.38 17.33
C ALA A 249 -20.14 13.03 16.87
N GLN A 250 -19.23 12.10 16.58
CA GLN A 250 -19.51 10.74 16.22
C GLN A 250 -20.07 10.30 17.53
N VAL A 251 -21.39 10.24 17.57
CA VAL A 251 -22.13 9.56 18.60
C VAL A 251 -21.51 8.19 18.61
N THR A 252 -20.52 7.99 19.47
CA THR A 252 -19.80 6.73 19.56
C THR A 252 -20.81 5.83 20.26
N VAL A 253 -21.63 5.18 19.45
CA VAL A 253 -22.59 4.20 19.93
C VAL A 253 -21.73 3.15 20.62
N SER A 254 -21.83 3.10 21.95
CA SER A 254 -21.13 2.06 22.69
C SER A 254 -21.80 0.75 22.28
N PRO A 255 -21.05 -0.19 21.68
CA PRO A 255 -21.65 -1.43 21.22
C PRO A 255 -22.18 -2.22 22.42
N ALA A 256 -23.18 -3.05 22.19
CA ALA A 256 -23.55 -4.06 23.17
C ALA A 256 -22.33 -4.97 23.42
N LEU A 257 -21.86 -4.99 24.67
CA LEU A 257 -20.72 -5.80 25.11
C LEU A 257 -21.26 -7.02 25.85
N VAL A 258 -20.92 -8.22 25.37
CA VAL A 258 -21.37 -9.48 25.95
C VAL A 258 -20.17 -10.28 26.43
N SER A 259 -20.25 -10.78 27.66
CA SER A 259 -19.26 -11.61 28.32
C SER A 259 -19.76 -13.06 28.34
N VAL A 260 -18.93 -14.00 27.86
CA VAL A 260 -19.29 -15.42 27.83
C VAL A 260 -18.20 -16.21 28.54
N ASP A 261 -18.53 -16.79 29.70
CA ASP A 261 -17.64 -17.66 30.46
C ASP A 261 -17.80 -19.11 29.97
N VAL A 262 -16.74 -19.69 29.43
CA VAL A 262 -16.71 -21.06 28.90
C VAL A 262 -15.94 -22.03 29.81
N THR A 263 -15.88 -21.74 31.11
CA THR A 263 -15.26 -22.65 32.10
C THR A 263 -15.85 -24.05 31.97
N GLY A 264 -15.02 -25.02 31.57
CA GLY A 264 -15.41 -26.42 31.42
C GLY A 264 -16.00 -26.80 30.06
N ALA A 265 -16.14 -25.85 29.11
CA ALA A 265 -16.62 -26.12 27.76
C ALA A 265 -15.51 -25.87 26.71
N PRO A 266 -15.27 -26.78 25.76
CA PRO A 266 -14.37 -26.50 24.64
C PRO A 266 -15.00 -25.45 23.71
N VAL A 267 -14.19 -24.54 23.19
CA VAL A 267 -14.59 -23.58 22.17
C VAL A 267 -13.83 -23.89 20.89
N THR A 268 -14.58 -24.19 19.83
CA THR A 268 -14.04 -24.38 18.48
C THR A 268 -14.38 -23.15 17.66
N ILE A 269 -13.38 -22.55 17.02
CA ILE A 269 -13.63 -21.44 16.09
C ILE A 269 -14.23 -22.03 14.81
N PRO A 270 -15.44 -21.62 14.40
CA PRO A 270 -16.04 -22.09 13.16
C PRO A 270 -15.21 -21.65 11.96
N ALA A 271 -15.18 -22.48 10.91
CA ALA A 271 -14.59 -22.07 9.65
C ALA A 271 -15.39 -20.89 9.08
N HIS A 272 -14.68 -19.85 8.61
CA HIS A 272 -15.32 -18.74 7.92
C HIS A 272 -15.54 -19.08 6.46
N PRO A 273 -16.76 -18.92 5.94
CA PRO A 273 -16.96 -19.04 4.51
C PRO A 273 -16.28 -17.89 3.75
N PRO A 274 -16.05 -18.03 2.43
CA PRO A 274 -15.41 -16.99 1.62
C PRO A 274 -16.11 -15.62 1.68
N LEU A 275 -17.43 -15.63 1.85
CA LEU A 275 -18.26 -14.44 2.04
C LEU A 275 -19.00 -14.53 3.37
N VAL A 276 -18.28 -14.35 4.47
CA VAL A 276 -18.89 -14.30 5.80
C VAL A 276 -19.77 -13.06 5.97
N THR A 277 -20.94 -13.26 6.59
CA THR A 277 -21.89 -12.24 7.06
C THR A 277 -22.36 -12.59 8.48
N GLY A 278 -22.97 -11.64 9.19
CA GLY A 278 -23.46 -11.86 10.55
C GLY A 278 -22.32 -11.89 11.57
N ALA A 279 -21.83 -13.08 11.92
CA ALA A 279 -20.80 -13.24 12.95
C ALA A 279 -19.38 -13.45 12.39
N LEU A 280 -18.41 -12.70 12.91
CA LEU A 280 -16.98 -12.85 12.62
C LEU A 280 -16.25 -13.31 13.88
N TRP A 281 -15.54 -14.44 13.80
CA TRP A 281 -14.84 -15.03 14.93
C TRP A 281 -13.32 -14.89 14.79
N VAL A 282 -12.63 -14.50 15.85
CA VAL A 282 -11.17 -14.45 15.92
C VAL A 282 -10.64 -14.87 17.28
N GLU A 283 -9.42 -15.42 17.33
CA GLU A 283 -8.73 -15.75 18.59
C GLU A 283 -7.85 -14.60 19.08
N ALA A 284 -7.96 -14.26 20.37
CA ALA A 284 -6.98 -13.41 21.02
C ALA A 284 -5.66 -14.15 21.23
N ARG A 285 -4.65 -13.78 20.43
CA ARG A 285 -3.29 -14.33 20.58
C ARG A 285 -2.69 -13.99 21.97
N PRO A 286 -1.84 -14.88 22.52
CA PRO A 286 -1.02 -14.54 23.69
C PRO A 286 -0.20 -13.26 23.45
N ASP A 287 -0.04 -12.45 24.50
CA ASP A 287 0.81 -11.26 24.50
C ASP A 287 0.50 -10.20 23.43
N LEU A 288 -0.76 -10.14 22.98
CA LEU A 288 -1.23 -9.12 22.05
C LEU A 288 -1.14 -7.71 22.68
N ARG A 289 -0.11 -6.95 22.31
CA ARG A 289 0.13 -5.58 22.82
C ARG A 289 -0.42 -4.46 21.95
N ARG A 290 -0.83 -4.76 20.71
CA ARG A 290 -1.23 -3.74 19.72
C ARG A 290 -2.48 -4.15 18.96
N LEU A 291 -3.39 -3.20 18.77
CA LEU A 291 -4.71 -3.45 18.17
C LEU A 291 -4.61 -3.87 16.70
N HIS A 292 -3.62 -3.35 15.96
CA HIS A 292 -3.47 -3.66 14.53
C HIS A 292 -3.18 -5.14 14.26
N VAL A 293 -2.57 -5.87 15.21
CA VAL A 293 -2.33 -7.31 15.04
C VAL A 293 -3.67 -8.05 15.00
N LEU A 294 -4.58 -7.71 15.92
CA LEU A 294 -5.95 -8.22 15.91
C LEU A 294 -6.73 -7.73 14.69
N ALA A 295 -6.57 -6.47 14.28
CA ALA A 295 -7.19 -5.96 13.07
C ALA A 295 -6.80 -6.76 11.83
N GLY A 296 -5.53 -7.14 11.70
CA GLY A 296 -5.14 -8.00 10.59
C GLY A 296 -5.55 -9.48 10.76
N ASP A 297 -5.85 -9.93 11.98
CA ASP A 297 -6.46 -11.26 12.20
C ASP A 297 -7.94 -11.24 11.79
N LEU A 298 -8.65 -10.14 12.04
CA LEU A 298 -9.99 -9.89 11.50
C LEU A 298 -9.99 -9.88 9.97
N LEU A 299 -9.04 -9.17 9.37
CA LEU A 299 -8.87 -9.17 7.92
C LEU A 299 -8.57 -10.58 7.40
N ALA A 300 -7.73 -11.37 8.08
CA ALA A 300 -7.48 -12.76 7.69
C ALA A 300 -8.74 -13.64 7.77
N ALA A 301 -9.56 -13.48 8.82
CA ALA A 301 -10.84 -14.17 8.95
C ALA A 301 -11.87 -13.76 7.86
N LEU A 302 -11.73 -12.55 7.31
CA LEU A 302 -12.46 -12.08 6.11
C LEU A 302 -11.81 -12.53 4.79
N GLY A 303 -10.86 -13.47 4.82
CA GLY A 303 -10.15 -14.00 3.66
C GLY A 303 -9.06 -13.07 3.09
N LYS A 304 -8.69 -11.99 3.78
CA LYS A 304 -7.69 -11.03 3.27
C LYS A 304 -6.27 -11.51 3.57
N ARG A 305 -5.43 -11.51 2.53
CA ARG A 305 -4.04 -11.95 2.58
C ARG A 305 -3.09 -10.78 2.83
N ARG A 306 -2.15 -10.96 3.76
CA ARG A 306 -1.14 -9.94 4.15
C ARG A 306 0.11 -9.98 3.26
N ASP A 307 0.34 -11.08 2.56
CA ASP A 307 1.49 -11.31 1.68
C ASP A 307 1.32 -10.70 0.29
N LEU A 308 0.11 -10.27 -0.07
CA LEU A 308 -0.17 -9.63 -1.36
C LEU A 308 0.22 -8.15 -1.37
N ALA A 309 0.60 -7.65 -2.56
CA ALA A 309 0.82 -6.24 -2.90
C ALA A 309 2.04 -5.52 -2.30
N GLY A 310 3.00 -6.21 -1.69
CA GLY A 310 4.38 -5.75 -1.44
C GLY A 310 4.60 -4.49 -0.57
N LYS A 311 3.54 -3.77 -0.18
CA LYS A 311 3.63 -2.64 0.75
C LYS A 311 3.79 -3.24 2.13
N GLY A 312 4.99 -3.07 2.71
CA GLY A 312 5.32 -3.50 4.06
C GLY A 312 4.27 -3.08 5.10
N ARG A 313 4.39 -3.66 6.31
CA ARG A 313 3.43 -3.53 7.41
C ARG A 313 3.16 -2.05 7.76
N ASN A 314 2.07 -1.47 7.23
CA ASN A 314 1.53 -0.21 7.72
C ASN A 314 0.47 -0.51 8.78
N GLU A 315 0.93 -0.57 10.04
CA GLU A 315 0.12 -0.92 11.20
C GLU A 315 -1.15 -0.05 11.36
N GLN A 316 -1.11 1.22 10.97
CA GLN A 316 -2.26 2.12 11.10
C GLN A 316 -3.32 1.89 10.03
N ASP A 317 -2.91 1.47 8.83
CA ASP A 317 -3.84 1.19 7.75
C ASP A 317 -4.67 -0.06 8.06
N ASP A 318 -4.10 -1.06 8.74
CA ASP A 318 -4.79 -2.33 9.04
C ASP A 318 -6.08 -2.12 9.84
N VAL A 319 -6.06 -1.24 10.85
CA VAL A 319 -7.26 -0.96 11.66
C VAL A 319 -8.36 -0.33 10.80
N ARG A 320 -8.02 0.65 9.96
CA ARG A 320 -9.00 1.31 9.07
C ARG A 320 -9.59 0.35 8.04
N HIS A 321 -8.74 -0.49 7.45
CA HIS A 321 -9.20 -1.51 6.49
C HIS A 321 -10.06 -2.56 7.17
N ALA A 322 -9.73 -2.99 8.39
CA ALA A 322 -10.54 -3.92 9.15
C ALA A 322 -11.94 -3.34 9.41
N VAL A 323 -12.05 -2.09 9.89
CA VAL A 323 -13.36 -1.43 10.09
C VAL A 323 -14.16 -1.40 8.78
N ALA A 324 -13.53 -0.97 7.69
CA ALA A 324 -14.19 -0.86 6.39
C ALA A 324 -14.67 -2.20 5.84
N TRP A 325 -13.84 -3.25 5.89
CA TRP A 325 -14.22 -4.58 5.41
C TRP A 325 -15.25 -5.25 6.31
N THR A 326 -15.11 -5.17 7.63
CA THR A 326 -16.09 -5.73 8.57
C THR A 326 -17.46 -5.07 8.38
N THR A 327 -17.50 -3.74 8.17
CA THR A 327 -18.74 -3.01 7.85
C THR A 327 -19.30 -3.45 6.49
N ALA A 328 -18.44 -3.54 5.46
CA ALA A 328 -18.84 -3.93 4.12
C ALA A 328 -19.43 -5.35 4.05
N HIS A 329 -18.94 -6.27 4.88
CA HIS A 329 -19.46 -7.63 5.02
C HIS A 329 -20.76 -7.70 5.83
N GLY A 330 -21.25 -6.59 6.39
CA GLY A 330 -22.46 -6.59 7.22
C GLY A 330 -22.30 -7.46 8.46
N ILE A 331 -21.11 -7.43 9.08
CA ILE A 331 -20.87 -8.15 10.33
C ILE A 331 -21.60 -7.42 11.46
N THR A 332 -22.57 -8.10 12.05
CA THR A 332 -23.37 -7.63 13.19
C THR A 332 -22.79 -8.07 14.52
N ASP A 333 -21.98 -9.13 14.53
CA ASP A 333 -21.46 -9.75 15.74
C ASP A 333 -19.97 -10.04 15.59
N LEU A 334 -19.17 -9.45 16.47
CA LEU A 334 -17.74 -9.66 16.55
C LEU A 334 -17.42 -10.55 17.74
N VAL A 335 -16.95 -11.76 17.49
CA VAL A 335 -16.66 -12.76 18.53
C VAL A 335 -15.16 -12.90 18.69
N VAL A 336 -14.66 -12.63 19.91
CA VAL A 336 -13.25 -12.79 20.26
C VAL A 336 -13.10 -13.88 21.32
N THR A 337 -12.48 -14.99 20.93
CA THR A 337 -12.16 -16.10 21.83
C THR A 337 -10.88 -15.85 22.61
N ASP A 338 -10.77 -16.51 23.76
CA ASP A 338 -9.69 -16.32 24.71
C ASP A 338 -9.50 -14.85 25.16
N GLY A 339 -10.61 -14.14 25.30
CA GLY A 339 -10.66 -12.72 25.64
C GLY A 339 -9.87 -12.35 26.90
N GLN A 340 -9.72 -13.28 27.87
CA GLN A 340 -8.90 -13.08 29.07
C GLN A 340 -7.42 -12.76 28.78
N ARG A 341 -6.93 -13.08 27.58
CA ARG A 341 -5.58 -12.75 27.10
C ARG A 341 -5.43 -11.30 26.65
N LEU A 342 -6.54 -10.60 26.38
CA LEU A 342 -6.51 -9.22 25.91
C LEU A 342 -6.01 -8.27 27.02
N HIS A 343 -5.02 -7.46 26.67
CA HIS A 343 -4.63 -6.33 27.52
C HIS A 343 -5.79 -5.31 27.61
N PRO A 344 -6.04 -4.66 28.77
CA PRO A 344 -7.18 -3.74 28.93
C PRO A 344 -7.23 -2.59 27.90
N VAL A 345 -6.08 -2.14 27.40
CA VAL A 345 -5.99 -1.14 26.33
C VAL A 345 -6.51 -1.69 24.99
N ILE A 346 -6.22 -2.96 24.69
CA ILE A 346 -6.70 -3.61 23.46
C ILE A 346 -8.20 -3.87 23.56
N LEU A 347 -8.69 -4.36 24.71
CA LEU A 347 -10.13 -4.51 24.92
C LEU A 347 -10.87 -3.18 24.72
N ARG A 348 -10.33 -2.07 25.21
CA ARG A 348 -10.88 -0.73 24.94
C ARG A 348 -10.92 -0.40 23.45
N GLY A 349 -9.80 -0.63 22.74
CA GLY A 349 -9.72 -0.41 21.31
C GLY A 349 -10.69 -1.30 20.51
N LEU A 350 -10.91 -2.52 20.95
CA LEU A 350 -11.86 -3.47 20.36
C LEU A 350 -13.31 -3.06 20.58
N ILE A 351 -13.65 -2.52 21.77
CA ILE A 351 -14.97 -1.91 22.03
C ILE A 351 -15.19 -0.72 21.09
N THR A 352 -14.20 0.16 20.92
CA THR A 352 -14.31 1.26 19.95
C THR A 352 -14.48 0.73 18.53
N PHE A 353 -13.67 -0.25 18.12
CA PHE A 353 -13.77 -0.90 16.80
C PHE A 353 -15.17 -1.47 16.54
N ALA A 354 -15.73 -2.22 17.50
CA ALA A 354 -17.07 -2.78 17.37
C ALA A 354 -18.15 -1.69 17.30
N GLY A 355 -17.99 -0.59 18.03
CA GLY A 355 -18.85 0.60 17.93
C GLY A 355 -18.77 1.27 16.56
N ASP A 356 -17.56 1.43 16.00
CA ASP A 356 -17.34 2.04 14.68
C ASP A 356 -17.97 1.21 13.54
N VAL A 357 -17.98 -0.12 13.69
CA VAL A 357 -18.65 -1.05 12.76
C VAL A 357 -20.16 -1.12 13.01
N GLY A 358 -20.63 -0.79 14.21
CA GLY A 358 -22.01 -1.05 14.64
C GLY A 358 -22.29 -2.50 15.01
N ALA A 359 -21.25 -3.27 15.37
CA ALA A 359 -21.36 -4.67 15.75
C ALA A 359 -21.45 -4.87 17.27
N ARG A 360 -22.16 -5.91 17.70
CA ARG A 360 -22.12 -6.43 19.07
C ARG A 360 -20.77 -7.11 19.31
N LEU A 361 -20.13 -6.83 20.46
CA LEU A 361 -18.86 -7.44 20.81
C LEU A 361 -19.06 -8.57 21.82
N TRP A 362 -18.76 -9.80 21.41
CA TRP A 362 -18.77 -10.99 22.26
C TRP A 362 -17.35 -11.31 22.70
N VAL A 363 -17.11 -11.27 24.01
CA VAL A 363 -15.82 -11.63 24.60
C VAL A 363 -15.97 -12.99 25.28
N VAL A 364 -15.49 -14.03 24.59
CA VAL A 364 -15.52 -15.41 25.09
C VAL A 364 -14.24 -15.66 25.88
N HIS A 365 -14.36 -16.00 27.17
CA HIS A 365 -13.23 -16.11 28.07
C HIS A 365 -13.33 -17.31 29.02
N ARG A 366 -12.18 -17.68 29.60
CA ARG A 366 -12.05 -18.77 30.58
C ARG A 366 -10.97 -18.45 31.63
N PRO A 367 -10.94 -19.14 32.78
CA PRO A 367 -9.86 -19.06 33.75
C PRO A 367 -8.49 -19.46 33.16
N PRO A 368 -7.37 -18.91 33.68
CA PRO A 368 -7.30 -17.87 34.71
C PRO A 368 -7.58 -16.47 34.14
N ARG A 369 -8.31 -15.66 34.91
CA ARG A 369 -8.67 -14.28 34.56
C ARG A 369 -7.91 -13.32 35.48
N LYS A 370 -7.30 -12.28 34.91
CA LYS A 370 -6.73 -11.20 35.70
C LYS A 370 -7.85 -10.30 36.22
N ASP A 371 -7.80 -9.84 37.46
CA ASP A 371 -8.82 -8.92 37.99
C ASP A 371 -9.01 -7.66 37.13
N ALA A 372 -7.93 -7.18 36.53
CA ALA A 372 -7.97 -6.02 35.63
C ALA A 372 -8.87 -6.25 34.41
N PHE A 373 -8.95 -7.49 33.91
CA PHE A 373 -9.83 -7.89 32.80
C PHE A 373 -11.29 -7.92 33.25
N VAL A 374 -11.60 -8.59 34.36
CA VAL A 374 -12.96 -8.64 34.93
C VAL A 374 -13.47 -7.22 35.22
N ARG A 375 -12.67 -6.40 35.93
CA ARG A 375 -13.00 -4.99 36.18
C ARG A 375 -13.16 -4.17 34.91
N ALA A 376 -12.50 -4.52 33.80
CA ALA A 376 -12.67 -3.81 32.54
C ALA A 376 -14.02 -4.13 31.89
N LEU A 377 -14.45 -5.40 31.91
CA LEU A 377 -15.77 -5.82 31.41
C LEU A 377 -16.90 -5.22 32.26
N THR A 378 -16.83 -5.35 33.60
CA THR A 378 -17.86 -4.82 34.50
C THR A 378 -18.02 -3.30 34.38
N ARG A 379 -16.91 -2.54 34.33
CA ARG A 379 -16.97 -1.07 34.17
C ARG A 379 -17.56 -0.61 32.85
N ARG A 380 -17.62 -1.50 31.84
CA ARG A 380 -18.16 -1.22 30.52
C ARG A 380 -19.58 -1.77 30.35
N GLY A 381 -20.18 -2.31 31.41
CA GLY A 381 -21.54 -2.81 31.39
C GLY A 381 -21.70 -4.08 30.54
N ALA A 382 -20.67 -4.95 30.51
CA ALA A 382 -20.79 -6.22 29.83
C ALA A 382 -21.94 -7.06 30.41
N THR A 383 -22.85 -7.54 29.57
CA THR A 383 -23.90 -8.49 29.98
C THR A 383 -23.37 -9.91 29.87
N ASP A 384 -23.64 -10.76 30.86
CA ASP A 384 -23.26 -12.17 30.79
C ASP A 384 -24.24 -12.97 29.91
N ALA A 385 -23.72 -13.90 29.11
CA ALA A 385 -24.49 -14.80 28.25
C ALA A 385 -23.88 -16.21 28.20
N GLN A 386 -24.61 -17.18 27.66
CA GLN A 386 -24.14 -18.56 27.48
C GLN A 386 -23.48 -18.75 26.11
N LEU A 387 -22.65 -19.79 25.98
CA LEU A 387 -21.98 -20.10 24.71
C LEU A 387 -22.98 -20.41 23.59
N THR A 388 -24.13 -21.00 23.91
CA THR A 388 -25.22 -21.28 22.97
C THR A 388 -25.87 -20.03 22.38
N ASP A 389 -25.69 -18.87 23.02
CA ASP A 389 -26.22 -17.59 22.55
C ASP A 389 -25.28 -16.91 21.54
N VAL A 390 -24.04 -17.41 21.41
CA VAL A 390 -23.03 -16.83 20.53
C VAL A 390 -23.36 -17.16 19.07
N PRO A 391 -23.54 -16.17 18.20
CA PRO A 391 -23.97 -16.40 16.83
C PRO A 391 -22.87 -17.08 16.00
N SER A 392 -23.28 -17.99 15.12
CA SER A 392 -22.39 -18.64 14.16
C SER A 392 -22.22 -17.80 12.90
N PRO A 393 -21.07 -17.86 12.21
CA PRO A 393 -20.90 -17.24 10.90
C PRO A 393 -21.94 -17.76 9.92
N ALA A 394 -22.47 -16.88 9.08
CA ALA A 394 -23.40 -17.23 8.01
C ALA A 394 -22.78 -16.95 6.64
N ASP A 395 -23.10 -17.78 5.66
CA ASP A 395 -22.83 -17.50 4.26
C ASP A 395 -23.62 -16.27 3.81
N ALA A 396 -22.95 -15.37 3.08
CA ALA A 396 -23.67 -14.35 2.33
C ALA A 396 -24.60 -15.05 1.35
N PRO A 397 -25.85 -14.57 1.19
CA PRO A 397 -26.71 -15.05 0.13
C PRO A 397 -25.99 -14.85 -1.21
N GLN A 398 -25.69 -15.96 -1.88
CA GLN A 398 -25.11 -15.93 -3.21
C GLN A 398 -26.24 -15.61 -4.19
N ALA A 399 -26.04 -14.58 -5.03
CA ALA A 399 -26.91 -14.39 -6.18
C ALA A 399 -26.85 -15.67 -7.03
N PRO A 400 -27.98 -16.15 -7.56
CA PRO A 400 -27.98 -17.29 -8.45
C PRO A 400 -27.02 -16.98 -9.61
N VAL A 401 -25.94 -17.75 -9.70
CA VAL A 401 -25.03 -17.68 -10.84
C VAL A 401 -25.85 -18.19 -12.01
N ALA A 402 -26.09 -17.32 -13.00
CA ALA A 402 -26.75 -17.75 -14.24
C ALA A 402 -25.95 -18.93 -14.80
N GLU A 403 -26.61 -20.08 -14.93
CA GLU A 403 -26.00 -21.29 -15.45
C GLU A 403 -25.46 -20.99 -16.85
N GLN A 404 -24.13 -21.01 -16.99
CA GLN A 404 -23.51 -20.79 -18.28
C GLN A 404 -23.74 -22.04 -19.12
N VAL A 405 -24.55 -21.89 -20.15
CA VAL A 405 -24.85 -22.95 -21.11
C VAL A 405 -23.58 -23.21 -21.93
N GLU A 406 -22.88 -24.30 -21.64
CA GLU A 406 -21.64 -24.67 -22.34
C GLU A 406 -21.94 -25.09 -23.79
N LEU A 407 -21.31 -24.41 -24.76
CA LEU A 407 -21.49 -24.72 -26.18
C LEU A 407 -20.64 -25.93 -26.60
N PRO A 408 -21.15 -26.79 -27.50
CA PRO A 408 -20.40 -27.95 -28.02
C PRO A 408 -19.20 -27.50 -28.85
N ALA A 409 -18.24 -28.39 -29.09
CA ALA A 409 -17.13 -28.12 -30.01
C ALA A 409 -17.66 -27.75 -31.41
N VAL A 410 -17.15 -26.66 -32.00
CA VAL A 410 -17.62 -26.11 -33.28
C VAL A 410 -16.56 -26.30 -34.38
N PRO A 411 -16.97 -26.40 -35.67
CA PRO A 411 -16.03 -26.55 -36.77
C PRO A 411 -15.17 -25.30 -36.98
N ALA A 412 -13.91 -25.50 -37.40
CA ALA A 412 -12.93 -24.43 -37.64
C ALA A 412 -13.08 -23.77 -39.03
N GLU A 413 -14.32 -23.50 -39.45
CA GLU A 413 -14.67 -22.94 -40.76
C GLU A 413 -14.65 -21.42 -40.77
N GLU A 414 -14.51 -20.81 -41.95
CA GLU A 414 -14.55 -19.35 -42.12
C GLU A 414 -15.92 -18.74 -41.78
N PHE A 415 -15.95 -17.45 -41.43
CA PHE A 415 -17.19 -16.80 -40.95
C PHE A 415 -18.34 -16.82 -41.96
N THR A 416 -18.05 -16.92 -43.26
CA THR A 416 -19.04 -16.99 -44.35
C THR A 416 -19.74 -18.34 -44.43
N THR A 417 -19.06 -19.44 -44.06
CA THR A 417 -19.58 -20.82 -44.12
C THR A 417 -19.87 -21.41 -42.74
N PHE A 418 -19.39 -20.79 -41.66
CA PHE A 418 -19.42 -21.29 -40.29
C PHE A 418 -20.80 -21.80 -39.83
N ARG A 419 -21.86 -21.00 -39.99
CA ARG A 419 -23.23 -21.40 -39.58
C ARG A 419 -23.74 -22.61 -40.35
N HIS A 420 -23.45 -22.68 -41.65
CA HIS A 420 -23.83 -23.84 -42.47
C HIS A 420 -23.09 -25.09 -41.99
N ALA A 421 -21.77 -24.98 -41.76
CA ALA A 421 -20.97 -26.08 -41.25
C ALA A 421 -21.45 -26.59 -39.88
N CYS A 422 -21.81 -25.69 -38.95
CA CYS A 422 -22.38 -26.07 -37.66
C CYS A 422 -23.67 -26.90 -37.83
N ARG A 423 -24.56 -26.49 -38.75
CA ARG A 423 -25.82 -27.22 -39.02
C ARG A 423 -25.60 -28.59 -39.67
N GLN A 424 -24.51 -28.78 -40.41
CA GLN A 424 -24.18 -30.06 -41.05
C GLN A 424 -23.47 -31.03 -40.09
N THR A 425 -22.70 -30.51 -39.14
CA THR A 425 -21.77 -31.33 -38.32
C THR A 425 -22.25 -31.57 -36.90
N LEU A 426 -23.06 -30.67 -36.33
CA LEU A 426 -23.55 -30.78 -34.96
C LEU A 426 -24.93 -31.46 -34.89
N PRO A 427 -25.28 -32.11 -33.78
CA PRO A 427 -26.66 -32.50 -33.49
C PRO A 427 -27.62 -31.31 -33.62
N ALA A 428 -28.87 -31.55 -34.02
CA ALA A 428 -29.82 -30.47 -34.32
C ALA A 428 -30.09 -29.51 -33.14
N GLU A 429 -30.15 -30.03 -31.92
CA GLU A 429 -30.30 -29.24 -30.69
C GLU A 429 -29.10 -28.33 -30.45
N ASP A 430 -27.90 -28.89 -30.57
CA ASP A 430 -26.63 -28.18 -30.43
C ASP A 430 -26.41 -27.13 -31.51
N ALA A 431 -26.75 -27.44 -32.77
CA ALA A 431 -26.74 -26.48 -33.86
C ALA A 431 -27.70 -25.31 -33.59
N THR A 432 -28.87 -25.58 -33.00
CA THR A 432 -29.85 -24.55 -32.62
C THR A 432 -29.30 -23.65 -31.51
N ARG A 433 -28.65 -24.22 -30.49
CA ARG A 433 -28.00 -23.47 -29.39
C ARG A 433 -26.87 -22.56 -29.92
N VAL A 434 -26.01 -23.10 -30.77
CA VAL A 434 -24.92 -22.36 -31.43
C VAL A 434 -25.47 -21.22 -32.30
N ASP A 435 -26.52 -21.48 -33.10
CA ASP A 435 -27.12 -20.48 -33.99
C ASP A 435 -27.80 -19.34 -33.22
N ALA A 436 -28.46 -19.65 -32.10
CA ALA A 436 -29.06 -18.66 -31.21
C ALA A 436 -27.99 -17.76 -30.55
N HIS A 437 -26.89 -18.34 -30.04
CA HIS A 437 -25.78 -17.59 -29.46
C HIS A 437 -25.08 -16.71 -30.49
N PHE A 438 -24.81 -17.25 -31.68
CA PHE A 438 -24.24 -16.52 -32.80
C PHE A 438 -25.12 -15.31 -33.17
N THR A 439 -26.42 -15.53 -33.38
CA THR A 439 -27.34 -14.48 -33.84
C THR A 439 -27.46 -13.36 -32.81
N THR A 440 -27.57 -13.72 -31.52
CA THR A 440 -27.61 -12.75 -30.42
C THR A 440 -26.31 -11.92 -30.36
N THR A 441 -25.16 -12.58 -30.48
CA THR A 441 -23.85 -11.90 -30.44
C THR A 441 -23.64 -11.01 -31.66
N ALA A 442 -24.02 -11.46 -32.86
CA ALA A 442 -23.90 -10.69 -34.10
C ALA A 442 -24.76 -9.43 -34.03
N ALA A 443 -26.02 -9.54 -33.57
CA ALA A 443 -26.90 -8.40 -33.37
C ALA A 443 -26.34 -7.37 -32.37
N ARG A 444 -25.74 -7.85 -31.27
CA ARG A 444 -25.06 -6.99 -30.29
C ARG A 444 -23.86 -6.26 -30.87
N CYS A 445 -23.02 -6.95 -31.64
CA CYS A 445 -21.85 -6.35 -32.29
C CYS A 445 -22.27 -5.33 -33.37
N ASP A 446 -23.28 -5.66 -34.18
CA ASP A 446 -23.86 -4.77 -35.18
C ASP A 446 -24.42 -3.49 -34.55
N ALA A 447 -25.20 -3.61 -33.46
CA ALA A 447 -25.73 -2.45 -32.75
C ALA A 447 -24.61 -1.54 -32.21
N ALA A 448 -23.54 -2.14 -31.67
CA ALA A 448 -22.39 -1.39 -31.17
C ALA A 448 -21.61 -0.68 -32.28
N LEU A 449 -21.38 -1.34 -33.42
CA LEU A 449 -20.73 -0.74 -34.60
C LEU A 449 -21.58 0.40 -35.17
N ARG A 450 -22.90 0.23 -35.24
CA ARG A 450 -23.83 1.29 -35.67
C ARG A 450 -23.80 2.50 -34.74
N HIS A 451 -23.76 2.27 -33.43
CA HIS A 451 -23.84 3.34 -32.43
C HIS A 451 -22.51 4.11 -32.27
N ALA A 452 -21.38 3.39 -32.15
CA ALA A 452 -20.07 3.99 -31.91
C ALA A 452 -19.30 4.32 -33.21
N GLY A 453 -19.83 3.91 -34.36
CA GLY A 453 -19.16 3.98 -35.65
C GLY A 453 -18.27 2.75 -35.90
N ALA A 454 -18.27 2.27 -37.15
CA ALA A 454 -17.48 1.13 -37.58
C ALA A 454 -16.01 1.53 -37.80
N THR A 455 -15.24 1.52 -36.70
CA THR A 455 -13.82 1.83 -36.72
C THR A 455 -13.00 0.65 -36.20
N ARG A 456 -11.69 0.64 -36.50
CA ARG A 456 -10.74 -0.33 -35.91
C ARG A 456 -10.76 -0.29 -34.39
N ALA A 457 -10.95 0.89 -33.79
CA ALA A 457 -11.05 1.05 -32.34
C ALA A 457 -12.29 0.36 -31.77
N THR A 458 -13.44 0.54 -32.42
CA THR A 458 -14.70 -0.09 -32.03
C THR A 458 -14.63 -1.62 -32.13
N VAL A 459 -13.99 -2.15 -33.18
CA VAL A 459 -13.77 -3.60 -33.32
C VAL A 459 -12.88 -4.15 -32.21
N ALA A 460 -11.81 -3.43 -31.84
CA ALA A 460 -10.98 -3.83 -30.71
C ALA A 460 -11.75 -3.81 -29.38
N ASP A 461 -12.59 -2.81 -29.16
CA ASP A 461 -13.47 -2.74 -27.98
C ASP A 461 -14.43 -3.91 -27.91
N LEU A 462 -15.00 -4.32 -29.05
CA LEU A 462 -15.85 -5.51 -29.12
C LEU A 462 -15.06 -6.78 -28.86
N LEU A 463 -13.91 -6.97 -29.52
CA LEU A 463 -13.05 -8.13 -29.34
C LEU A 463 -12.68 -8.34 -27.87
N HIS A 464 -12.27 -7.28 -27.18
CA HIS A 464 -11.93 -7.36 -25.75
C HIS A 464 -13.12 -7.73 -24.88
N ARG A 465 -14.32 -7.19 -25.16
CA ARG A 465 -15.55 -7.56 -24.46
C ARG A 465 -15.89 -9.05 -24.63
N LEU A 466 -15.59 -9.64 -25.79
CA LEU A 466 -15.77 -11.07 -26.05
C LEU A 466 -14.69 -11.92 -25.35
N LEU A 467 -13.46 -11.43 -25.23
CA LEU A 467 -12.37 -12.16 -24.56
C LEU A 467 -12.48 -12.19 -23.02
N ASN A 468 -13.03 -11.13 -22.42
CA ASN A 468 -13.05 -10.96 -20.96
C ASN A 468 -13.84 -11.99 -20.13
N PRO A 469 -15.01 -12.51 -20.55
CA PRO A 469 -15.78 -13.47 -19.75
C PRO A 469 -15.13 -14.85 -19.60
N VAL A 470 -13.96 -15.09 -20.21
CA VAL A 470 -13.32 -16.41 -20.38
C VAL A 470 -14.28 -17.41 -21.01
N PRO A 471 -14.76 -17.11 -22.22
CA PRO A 471 -15.55 -18.10 -22.95
C PRO A 471 -14.70 -19.35 -23.19
N GLY A 472 -15.32 -20.53 -23.09
CA GLY A 472 -14.73 -21.76 -23.62
C GLY A 472 -14.39 -21.60 -25.10
N ASP A 473 -13.44 -22.37 -25.62
CA ASP A 473 -12.90 -22.19 -26.98
C ASP A 473 -13.99 -22.20 -28.05
N ALA A 474 -15.00 -23.06 -27.90
CA ALA A 474 -16.14 -23.12 -28.79
C ALA A 474 -16.98 -21.84 -28.76
N GLN A 475 -17.32 -21.36 -27.56
CA GLN A 475 -18.07 -20.13 -27.39
C GLN A 475 -17.32 -18.93 -27.93
N LEU A 476 -16.02 -18.81 -27.63
CA LEU A 476 -15.18 -17.74 -28.16
C LEU A 476 -15.17 -17.79 -29.68
N THR A 477 -15.07 -18.98 -30.26
CA THR A 477 -15.09 -19.16 -31.71
C THR A 477 -16.39 -18.64 -32.31
N VAL A 478 -17.52 -19.03 -31.75
CA VAL A 478 -18.85 -18.58 -32.19
C VAL A 478 -18.98 -17.05 -32.11
N GLU A 479 -18.52 -16.46 -31.00
CA GLU A 479 -18.57 -15.02 -30.77
C GLU A 479 -17.67 -14.23 -31.73
N LEU A 480 -16.46 -14.74 -32.00
CA LEU A 480 -15.54 -14.13 -32.96
C LEU A 480 -16.07 -14.22 -34.39
N ARG A 481 -16.68 -15.35 -34.77
CA ARG A 481 -17.35 -15.46 -36.08
C ARG A 481 -18.52 -14.48 -36.19
N ALA A 482 -19.30 -14.33 -35.12
CA ALA A 482 -20.38 -13.36 -35.07
C ALA A 482 -19.88 -11.90 -35.20
N LEU A 483 -18.76 -11.57 -34.56
CA LEU A 483 -18.09 -10.27 -34.72
C LEU A 483 -17.62 -10.06 -36.16
N GLN A 484 -17.00 -11.05 -36.80
CA GLN A 484 -16.57 -10.97 -38.20
C GLN A 484 -17.76 -10.70 -39.15
N THR A 485 -18.88 -11.39 -38.97
CA THR A 485 -20.11 -11.16 -39.74
C THR A 485 -20.66 -9.74 -39.51
N ALA A 486 -20.74 -9.30 -38.25
CA ALA A 486 -21.21 -7.96 -37.94
C ALA A 486 -20.29 -6.89 -38.55
N ALA A 487 -18.98 -7.02 -38.43
CA ALA A 487 -18.02 -6.08 -39.00
C ALA A 487 -18.10 -6.02 -40.54
N TRP A 488 -18.29 -7.16 -41.19
CA TRP A 488 -18.45 -7.24 -42.65
C TRP A 488 -19.64 -6.43 -43.16
N HIS A 489 -20.75 -6.38 -42.42
CA HIS A 489 -21.90 -5.54 -42.76
C HIS A 489 -21.66 -4.03 -42.61
N HIS A 490 -20.51 -3.64 -42.07
CA HIS A 490 -20.09 -2.24 -41.92
C HIS A 490 -18.75 -1.98 -42.63
N ASP A 491 -18.52 -2.66 -43.76
CA ASP A 491 -17.34 -2.48 -44.63
C ASP A 491 -15.99 -2.69 -43.92
N LEU A 492 -15.97 -3.51 -42.87
CA LEU A 492 -14.76 -3.89 -42.14
C LEU A 492 -14.48 -5.40 -42.31
N TYR A 493 -13.30 -5.73 -42.84
CA TYR A 493 -12.79 -7.08 -42.87
C TYR A 493 -11.92 -7.35 -41.65
N VAL A 494 -12.39 -8.24 -40.77
CA VAL A 494 -11.67 -8.66 -39.55
C VAL A 494 -11.07 -10.04 -39.78
N LYS A 495 -9.75 -10.12 -39.88
CA LYS A 495 -9.02 -11.39 -39.99
C LYS A 495 -8.45 -11.78 -38.64
N ILE A 496 -8.63 -13.03 -38.25
CA ILE A 496 -8.26 -13.57 -36.94
C ILE A 496 -7.44 -14.85 -37.14
N ASP A 497 -6.23 -14.87 -36.59
CA ASP A 497 -5.44 -16.09 -36.38
C ASP A 497 -5.92 -16.78 -35.11
N PHE A 498 -6.88 -17.70 -35.26
CA PHE A 498 -7.51 -18.42 -34.14
C PHE A 498 -6.51 -19.20 -33.28
N PRO A 499 -5.60 -20.01 -33.85
CA PRO A 499 -4.57 -20.67 -33.07
C PRO A 499 -3.78 -19.67 -32.20
N ARG A 500 -3.31 -18.57 -32.77
CA ARG A 500 -2.57 -17.56 -32.01
C ARG A 500 -3.41 -16.90 -30.92
N LEU A 501 -4.66 -16.55 -31.22
CA LEU A 501 -5.56 -15.89 -30.28
C LEU A 501 -5.94 -16.81 -29.11
N LEU A 502 -6.29 -18.07 -29.40
CA LEU A 502 -6.69 -19.06 -28.40
C LEU A 502 -5.54 -19.41 -27.44
N HIS A 503 -4.30 -19.42 -27.94
CA HIS A 503 -3.09 -19.69 -27.15
C HIS A 503 -2.43 -18.43 -26.57
N SER A 504 -3.01 -17.25 -26.79
CA SER A 504 -2.44 -15.99 -26.34
C SER A 504 -2.37 -15.93 -24.81
N GLU A 505 -1.22 -15.52 -24.27
CA GLU A 505 -1.06 -15.24 -22.83
C GLU A 505 -1.92 -14.05 -22.36
N GLU A 506 -2.32 -13.19 -23.30
CA GLU A 506 -3.20 -12.07 -23.02
C GLU A 506 -4.64 -12.54 -22.73
N ARG A 507 -5.04 -13.73 -23.18
CA ARG A 507 -6.40 -14.25 -22.93
C ARG A 507 -6.58 -14.49 -21.43
N PRO A 508 -7.62 -13.93 -20.79
CA PRO A 508 -7.90 -14.24 -19.40
C PRO A 508 -8.19 -15.75 -19.28
N ARG A 509 -7.47 -16.44 -18.38
CA ARG A 509 -7.53 -17.90 -18.23
C ARG A 509 -8.48 -18.36 -17.12
N ILE A 510 -8.90 -17.43 -16.27
CA ILE A 510 -9.74 -17.72 -15.11
C ILE A 510 -11.15 -17.13 -15.31
N PRO A 511 -12.22 -17.92 -15.15
CA PRO A 511 -13.59 -17.46 -15.21
C PRO A 511 -13.83 -16.22 -14.36
N THR A 512 -14.77 -15.37 -14.77
CA THR A 512 -15.02 -14.09 -14.08
C THR A 512 -15.41 -14.29 -12.61
N ALA A 513 -16.20 -15.33 -12.29
CA ALA A 513 -16.57 -15.65 -10.92
C ALA A 513 -15.37 -16.08 -10.07
N GLU A 514 -14.47 -16.92 -10.62
CA GLU A 514 -13.24 -17.33 -9.94
C GLU A 514 -12.27 -16.15 -9.76
N ALA A 515 -12.17 -15.27 -10.76
CA ALA A 515 -11.39 -14.05 -10.66
C ALA A 515 -11.93 -13.12 -9.56
N ASP A 516 -13.26 -12.93 -9.47
CA ASP A 516 -13.89 -12.15 -8.41
C ASP A 516 -13.59 -12.74 -7.02
N ALA A 517 -13.72 -14.06 -6.87
CA ALA A 517 -13.36 -14.77 -5.64
C ALA A 517 -11.87 -14.62 -5.29
N ALA A 518 -10.96 -14.75 -6.25
CA ALA A 518 -9.53 -14.56 -6.03
C ALA A 518 -9.19 -13.12 -5.59
N LEU A 519 -9.84 -12.12 -6.19
CA LEU A 519 -9.65 -10.71 -5.83
C LEU A 519 -10.14 -10.38 -4.43
N ALA A 520 -10.98 -11.22 -3.82
CA ALA A 520 -11.40 -11.07 -2.43
C ALA A 520 -10.20 -11.11 -1.46
N ALA A 521 -9.08 -11.71 -1.85
CA ALA A 521 -7.88 -11.80 -1.04
C ALA A 521 -7.19 -10.45 -0.79
N TYR A 522 -7.46 -9.42 -1.62
CA TYR A 522 -6.82 -8.12 -1.45
C TYR A 522 -7.36 -7.36 -0.24
N ARG A 523 -6.44 -6.94 0.64
CA ARG A 523 -6.76 -6.02 1.75
C ARG A 523 -7.20 -4.64 1.28
N GLN A 524 -6.66 -4.14 0.17
CA GLN A 524 -6.90 -2.78 -0.31
C GLN A 524 -8.04 -2.80 -1.33
N PRO A 525 -9.25 -2.30 -1.01
CA PRO A 525 -10.43 -2.52 -1.82
C PRO A 525 -10.31 -1.96 -3.25
N HIS A 526 -9.64 -0.83 -3.41
CA HIS A 526 -9.41 -0.22 -4.72
C HIS A 526 -8.75 -1.16 -5.74
N ARG A 527 -7.93 -2.13 -5.31
CA ARG A 527 -7.28 -3.09 -6.21
C ARG A 527 -8.31 -4.01 -6.84
N THR A 528 -9.15 -4.63 -6.02
CA THR A 528 -10.27 -5.48 -6.44
C THR A 528 -11.18 -4.71 -7.41
N ILE A 529 -11.59 -3.49 -7.05
CA ILE A 529 -12.46 -2.66 -7.89
C ILE A 529 -11.81 -2.35 -9.24
N THR A 530 -10.53 -1.95 -9.24
CA THR A 530 -9.80 -1.60 -10.47
C THR A 530 -9.72 -2.79 -11.43
N VAL A 531 -9.34 -3.96 -10.92
CA VAL A 531 -9.25 -5.18 -11.72
C VAL A 531 -10.61 -5.57 -12.27
N ALA A 532 -11.65 -5.57 -11.43
CA ALA A 532 -13.00 -5.95 -11.85
C ALA A 532 -13.59 -5.01 -12.90
N LEU A 533 -13.47 -3.68 -12.72
CA LEU A 533 -13.93 -2.71 -13.70
C LEU A 533 -13.15 -2.79 -15.01
N THR A 534 -11.84 -3.05 -14.95
CA THR A 534 -11.02 -3.24 -16.16
C THR A 534 -11.44 -4.51 -16.91
N ARG A 535 -11.75 -5.61 -16.19
CA ARG A 535 -12.34 -6.82 -16.78
C ARG A 535 -13.75 -6.59 -17.34
N ALA A 536 -14.47 -5.61 -16.83
CA ALA A 536 -15.73 -5.15 -17.42
C ALA A 536 -15.52 -4.20 -18.61
N GLY A 537 -14.28 -3.97 -19.06
CA GLY A 537 -13.95 -3.16 -20.22
C GLY A 537 -13.87 -1.65 -19.96
N ARG A 538 -13.82 -1.21 -18.70
CA ARG A 538 -13.66 0.21 -18.36
C ARG A 538 -12.19 0.61 -18.42
N ASP A 539 -11.92 1.87 -18.79
CA ASP A 539 -10.56 2.42 -18.79
C ASP A 539 -10.23 3.14 -17.47
N LEU A 540 -8.93 3.34 -17.21
CA LEU A 540 -8.48 3.92 -15.93
C LEU A 540 -8.80 5.41 -15.78
N THR A 541 -8.95 6.13 -16.90
CA THR A 541 -9.31 7.55 -16.87
C THR A 541 -10.75 7.70 -16.41
N ASP A 542 -11.64 6.91 -17.00
CA ASP A 542 -13.05 6.85 -16.61
C ASP A 542 -13.20 6.37 -15.16
N MET A 543 -12.44 5.35 -14.74
CA MET A 543 -12.43 4.89 -13.34
C MET A 543 -11.98 5.99 -12.35
N GLY A 544 -11.02 6.83 -12.75
CA GLY A 544 -10.56 7.96 -11.93
C GLY A 544 -11.63 9.05 -11.77
N ALA A 545 -12.61 9.11 -12.67
CA ALA A 545 -13.73 10.05 -12.62
C ALA A 545 -14.92 9.55 -11.79
N VAL A 546 -14.97 8.26 -11.45
CA VAL A 546 -16.03 7.64 -10.65
C VAL A 546 -16.09 8.28 -9.25
N ARG A 547 -17.29 8.71 -8.87
CA ARG A 547 -17.61 9.35 -7.59
C ARG A 547 -18.24 8.36 -6.62
N LEU A 548 -18.31 8.72 -5.34
CA LEU A 548 -19.01 7.92 -4.34
C LEU A 548 -20.49 7.70 -4.67
N ALA A 549 -21.15 8.70 -5.26
CA ALA A 549 -22.56 8.64 -5.66
C ALA A 549 -22.84 7.71 -6.85
N ASP A 550 -21.80 7.38 -7.62
CA ASP A 550 -21.92 6.54 -8.83
C ASP A 550 -21.95 5.04 -8.47
N ALA A 551 -21.59 4.68 -7.23
CA ALA A 551 -21.70 3.32 -6.73
C ALA A 551 -23.11 3.04 -6.20
N ALA A 552 -23.65 1.85 -6.52
CA ALA A 552 -24.86 1.32 -5.89
C ALA A 552 -24.72 1.30 -4.36
N ASP A 553 -25.82 1.49 -3.63
CA ASP A 553 -25.80 1.45 -2.16
C ASP A 553 -25.40 0.09 -1.59
N ASP A 554 -25.65 -1.00 -2.33
CA ASP A 554 -25.21 -2.37 -2.02
C ASP A 554 -23.85 -2.73 -2.64
N GLY A 555 -23.25 -1.81 -3.41
CA GLY A 555 -21.99 -2.00 -4.12
C GLY A 555 -22.06 -2.91 -5.35
N SER A 556 -23.22 -3.47 -5.70
CA SER A 556 -23.38 -4.46 -6.78
C SER A 556 -23.11 -3.91 -8.18
N ALA A 557 -23.09 -2.59 -8.34
CA ALA A 557 -22.79 -1.92 -9.59
C ALA A 557 -22.17 -0.54 -9.38
N VAL A 558 -21.46 -0.07 -10.41
CA VAL A 558 -20.81 1.23 -10.45
C VAL A 558 -21.11 1.86 -11.81
N ASP A 559 -21.58 3.11 -11.81
CA ASP A 559 -21.75 3.91 -13.01
C ASP A 559 -20.40 4.48 -13.44
N VAL A 560 -19.95 4.12 -14.65
CA VAL A 560 -18.66 4.53 -15.19
C VAL A 560 -18.91 5.17 -16.56
N ALA A 561 -18.56 6.45 -16.69
CA ALA A 561 -18.83 7.25 -17.89
C ALA A 561 -20.31 7.21 -18.36
N GLY A 562 -21.26 7.15 -17.40
CA GLY A 562 -22.70 7.12 -17.67
C GLY A 562 -23.26 5.73 -18.00
N GLU A 563 -22.44 4.68 -17.93
CA GLU A 563 -22.87 3.30 -18.15
C GLU A 563 -22.77 2.48 -16.86
N ARG A 564 -23.86 1.80 -16.50
CA ARG A 564 -23.96 0.96 -15.31
C ARG A 564 -23.18 -0.34 -15.50
N THR A 565 -22.12 -0.56 -14.74
CA THR A 565 -21.36 -1.82 -14.70
C THR A 565 -21.71 -2.62 -13.46
N THR A 566 -22.28 -3.81 -13.65
CA THR A 566 -22.47 -4.79 -12.57
C THR A 566 -21.14 -5.48 -12.23
N VAL A 567 -20.91 -5.76 -10.96
CA VAL A 567 -19.71 -6.43 -10.47
C VAL A 567 -20.06 -7.69 -9.66
N GLY A 568 -19.09 -8.60 -9.52
CA GLY A 568 -19.26 -9.82 -8.73
C GLY A 568 -19.44 -9.54 -7.23
N PRO A 569 -19.93 -10.52 -6.45
CA PRO A 569 -20.25 -10.34 -5.04
C PRO A 569 -19.05 -9.93 -4.17
N HIS A 570 -17.84 -10.43 -4.45
CA HIS A 570 -16.65 -10.03 -3.70
C HIS A 570 -16.22 -8.61 -4.05
N THR A 571 -16.31 -8.24 -5.33
CA THR A 571 -16.08 -6.85 -5.76
C THR A 571 -17.12 -5.89 -5.18
N ALA A 572 -18.38 -6.30 -5.07
CA ALA A 572 -19.40 -5.46 -4.43
C ALA A 572 -19.04 -5.12 -2.97
N ARG A 573 -18.53 -6.09 -2.21
CA ARG A 573 -17.98 -5.85 -0.86
C ARG A 573 -16.76 -4.93 -0.89
N ALA A 574 -15.92 -5.03 -1.91
CA ALA A 574 -14.80 -4.10 -2.09
C ALA A 574 -15.28 -2.66 -2.36
N VAL A 575 -16.31 -2.48 -3.20
CA VAL A 575 -16.94 -1.16 -3.46
C VAL A 575 -17.47 -0.55 -2.16
N LEU A 576 -18.20 -1.33 -1.36
CA LEU A 576 -18.68 -0.90 -0.05
C LEU A 576 -17.53 -0.53 0.91
N ALA A 577 -16.50 -1.37 0.99
CA ALA A 577 -15.34 -1.11 1.84
C ALA A 577 -14.59 0.17 1.41
N GLN A 578 -14.43 0.38 0.09
CA GLN A 578 -13.84 1.60 -0.44
C GLN A 578 -14.68 2.83 -0.10
N ARG A 579 -16.01 2.76 -0.27
CA ARG A 579 -16.94 3.84 0.11
C ARG A 579 -16.80 4.18 1.60
N GLN A 580 -16.74 3.17 2.47
CA GLN A 580 -16.52 3.38 3.91
C GLN A 580 -15.19 4.05 4.23
N LEU A 581 -14.09 3.63 3.58
CA LEU A 581 -12.78 4.28 3.75
C LEU A 581 -12.80 5.75 3.34
N ARG A 582 -13.57 6.09 2.29
CA ARG A 582 -13.71 7.46 1.78
C ARG A 582 -14.59 8.31 2.70
N LEU A 583 -15.74 7.81 3.12
CA LEU A 583 -16.62 8.49 4.09
C LEU A 583 -15.90 8.75 5.42
N ALA A 584 -15.18 7.75 5.95
CA ALA A 584 -14.36 7.91 7.15
C ALA A 584 -13.20 8.91 7.00
N ALA A 585 -12.79 9.19 5.76
CA ALA A 585 -11.82 10.25 5.44
C ALA A 585 -12.46 11.63 5.20
N GLY A 586 -13.79 11.75 5.39
CA GLY A 586 -14.55 12.98 5.19
C GLY A 586 -14.98 13.25 3.75
N ALA A 587 -14.88 12.27 2.85
CA ALA A 587 -15.35 12.42 1.48
C ALA A 587 -16.89 12.47 1.41
N GLY A 588 -17.44 13.33 0.57
CA GLY A 588 -18.85 13.43 0.24
C GLY A 588 -19.24 12.66 -1.03
N PRO A 589 -20.53 12.67 -1.41
CA PRO A 589 -21.03 11.92 -2.58
C PRO A 589 -20.37 12.30 -3.91
N ALA A 590 -19.95 13.56 -4.06
CA ALA A 590 -19.31 14.05 -5.28
C ALA A 590 -17.80 13.77 -5.37
N ASP A 591 -17.19 13.32 -4.26
CA ASP A 591 -15.76 13.03 -4.23
C ASP A 591 -15.42 11.73 -4.98
N PRO A 592 -14.18 11.57 -5.47
CA PRO A 592 -13.77 10.35 -6.15
C PRO A 592 -13.87 9.11 -5.26
N LEU A 593 -14.46 8.03 -5.79
CA LEU A 593 -14.47 6.70 -5.18
C LEU A 593 -13.04 6.13 -5.14
N LEU A 594 -12.31 6.32 -6.23
CA LEU A 594 -10.93 5.86 -6.43
C LEU A 594 -10.00 7.09 -6.53
N PRO A 595 -9.55 7.69 -5.41
CA PRO A 595 -8.70 8.88 -5.40
C PRO A 595 -7.22 8.55 -5.74
N TYR A 596 -7.00 7.80 -6.82
CA TYR A 596 -5.70 7.28 -7.23
C TYR A 596 -5.39 7.70 -8.66
N SER A 597 -4.13 8.03 -8.92
CA SER A 597 -3.67 8.31 -10.29
C SER A 597 -3.82 7.09 -11.19
N PRO A 598 -3.99 7.25 -12.51
CA PRO A 598 -3.99 6.13 -13.47
C PRO A 598 -2.79 5.19 -13.32
N LYS A 599 -1.60 5.73 -13.06
CA LYS A 599 -0.39 4.92 -12.79
C LYS A 599 -0.54 3.98 -11.59
N ALA A 600 -1.20 4.42 -10.53
CA ALA A 600 -1.41 3.61 -9.33
C ALA A 600 -2.47 2.53 -9.57
N LEU A 601 -3.52 2.84 -10.34
CA LEU A 601 -4.54 1.88 -10.76
C LEU A 601 -3.93 0.82 -11.69
N ALA A 602 -3.11 1.23 -12.65
CA ALA A 602 -2.40 0.30 -13.53
C ALA A 602 -1.46 -0.64 -12.77
N LYS A 603 -0.74 -0.12 -11.76
CA LYS A 603 0.08 -0.95 -10.88
C LYS A 603 -0.75 -2.06 -10.21
N ALA A 604 -1.98 -1.77 -9.80
CA ALA A 604 -2.87 -2.78 -9.22
C ALA A 604 -3.22 -3.91 -10.21
N LEU A 605 -3.31 -3.61 -11.51
CA LEU A 605 -3.53 -4.62 -12.55
C LEU A 605 -2.31 -5.54 -12.71
N THR A 606 -1.10 -4.97 -12.77
CA THR A 606 0.13 -5.75 -12.84
C THR A 606 0.30 -6.63 -11.60
N GLU A 607 0.05 -6.07 -10.42
CA GLU A 607 0.14 -6.83 -9.16
C GLU A 607 -0.92 -7.93 -9.11
N ALA A 608 -2.13 -7.75 -9.65
CA ALA A 608 -3.13 -8.83 -9.73
C ALA A 608 -2.71 -10.01 -10.60
N ALA A 609 -2.01 -9.75 -11.71
CA ALA A 609 -1.43 -10.80 -12.54
C ALA A 609 -0.35 -11.59 -11.77
N THR A 610 0.55 -10.88 -11.07
CA THR A 610 1.64 -11.51 -10.31
C THR A 610 1.15 -12.24 -9.05
N ASP A 611 0.27 -11.60 -8.27
CA ASP A 611 -0.14 -12.07 -6.94
C ASP A 611 -1.18 -13.18 -7.01
N LEU A 612 -2.07 -13.12 -8.01
CA LEU A 612 -3.28 -13.94 -8.07
C LEU A 612 -3.43 -14.71 -9.40
N GLY A 613 -2.53 -14.51 -10.37
CA GLY A 613 -2.72 -15.04 -11.73
C GLY A 613 -3.92 -14.41 -12.46
N VAL A 614 -4.47 -13.30 -11.94
CA VAL A 614 -5.62 -12.62 -12.54
C VAL A 614 -5.10 -11.67 -13.60
N HIS A 615 -4.94 -12.20 -14.81
CA HIS A 615 -4.57 -11.41 -15.97
C HIS A 615 -5.72 -10.50 -16.38
N VAL A 616 -5.41 -9.21 -16.46
CA VAL A 616 -6.25 -8.21 -17.11
C VAL A 616 -5.36 -7.46 -18.09
N HIS A 617 -5.92 -7.07 -19.23
CA HIS A 617 -5.20 -6.38 -20.29
C HIS A 617 -4.68 -4.99 -19.84
N GLY A 618 -3.62 -4.97 -19.04
CA GLY A 618 -3.10 -3.78 -18.34
C GLY A 618 -2.46 -2.74 -19.26
N ARG A 619 -2.01 -3.15 -20.46
CA ARG A 619 -1.34 -2.25 -21.41
C ARG A 619 -2.25 -1.17 -22.00
N ARG A 620 -3.57 -1.33 -21.93
CA ARG A 620 -4.54 -0.32 -22.37
C ARG A 620 -4.94 0.64 -21.25
N ALA A 621 -4.87 0.17 -20.01
CA ALA A 621 -5.16 0.95 -18.82
C ALA A 621 -4.20 2.16 -18.70
N GLU A 622 -2.94 1.97 -19.08
CA GLU A 622 -1.88 2.99 -19.04
C GLU A 622 -1.76 3.87 -20.29
N ARG A 623 -2.37 3.50 -21.42
CA ARG A 623 -2.07 4.10 -22.73
C ARG A 623 -3.32 4.64 -23.42
N THR A 624 -3.20 5.85 -23.96
CA THR A 624 -4.21 6.49 -24.81
C THR A 624 -4.61 5.60 -26.00
N ARG A 625 -5.82 5.81 -26.53
CA ARG A 625 -6.52 4.97 -27.55
C ARG A 625 -5.71 4.64 -28.84
N ASP A 626 -4.58 5.29 -29.08
CA ASP A 626 -3.82 5.17 -30.34
C ASP A 626 -3.03 3.86 -30.52
N HIS A 627 -2.88 3.02 -29.49
CA HIS A 627 -2.17 1.73 -29.62
C HIS A 627 -3.05 0.52 -30.01
N THR A 628 -4.28 0.77 -30.43
CA THR A 628 -5.25 -0.28 -30.78
C THR A 628 -4.71 -1.28 -31.80
N GLU A 629 -3.93 -0.83 -32.78
CA GLU A 629 -3.42 -1.69 -33.85
C GLU A 629 -2.32 -2.67 -33.39
N GLY A 630 -1.44 -2.23 -32.50
CA GLY A 630 -0.38 -3.10 -31.94
C GLY A 630 -0.96 -4.24 -31.11
N THR A 631 -2.01 -3.95 -30.34
CA THR A 631 -2.70 -4.95 -29.50
C THR A 631 -3.44 -5.98 -30.34
N LEU A 632 -4.20 -5.53 -31.35
CA LEU A 632 -4.89 -6.44 -32.27
C LEU A 632 -3.87 -7.36 -32.96
N ARG A 633 -2.77 -6.83 -33.48
CA ARG A 633 -1.71 -7.66 -34.10
C ARG A 633 -1.07 -8.63 -33.10
N ALA A 634 -0.89 -8.25 -31.84
CA ALA A 634 -0.37 -9.14 -30.81
C ALA A 634 -1.28 -10.36 -30.59
N LEU A 635 -2.59 -10.13 -30.63
CA LEU A 635 -3.65 -11.15 -30.58
C LEU A 635 -3.85 -11.93 -31.89
N GLY A 636 -3.12 -11.59 -32.96
CA GLY A 636 -3.33 -12.21 -34.27
C GLY A 636 -4.56 -11.69 -35.02
N VAL A 637 -5.03 -10.48 -34.69
CA VAL A 637 -6.18 -9.84 -35.33
C VAL A 637 -5.73 -8.68 -36.21
N THR A 638 -6.25 -8.62 -37.44
CA THR A 638 -6.08 -7.48 -38.36
C THR A 638 -7.44 -6.99 -38.82
N VAL A 639 -7.59 -5.67 -38.93
CA VAL A 639 -8.84 -5.02 -39.35
C VAL A 639 -8.56 -4.12 -40.55
N GLU A 640 -9.21 -4.41 -41.66
CA GLU A 640 -9.07 -3.70 -42.92
C GLU A 640 -10.42 -3.09 -43.31
N THR A 641 -10.40 -1.92 -43.96
CA THR A 641 -11.61 -1.32 -44.51
C THR A 641 -11.75 -1.80 -45.95
N LEU A 642 -12.94 -2.27 -46.31
CA LEU A 642 -13.23 -2.72 -47.65
C LEU A 642 -13.36 -1.50 -48.60
N PRO A 643 -12.92 -1.64 -49.85
CA PRO A 643 -12.93 -0.55 -50.84
C PRO A 643 -14.34 -0.16 -51.31
#